data_AF-A0A9J5YCJ7-F1
#
_entry.id   AF-A0A9J5YCJ7-F1
#
_cell.length_a   1.000
_cell.length_b   1.000
_cell.length_c   1.000
_cell.angle_alpha   90.00
_cell.angle_beta   90.00
_cell.angle_gamma   90.00
#
_symmetry.space_group_name_H-M   'P 1'
#
loop_
_entity.id
_entity.type
_entity.pdbx_description
1 polymer ?
#
loop_
_entity_poly.entity_id
_entity_poly.type
_entity_poly.pdbx_seq_one_letter_code
_entity_poly.pdbx_strand_id
1 'polypeptide(L)'
;MGDESTGESQSQSLLNKKSILYARSKSHAYDELRVFRGWLKWMCVDQSDTLSTVLSWFVFIVFAIVVPCLSHFVLACADCDANHDRPYDNVVQLSLSGVAALSFICLTGFVKKFGLRRFLFLDKLCDESETVRKCYMEELNRSLKILFIFVLPCFAAESIYKIWWYSSGGTQIPFLGDVIVSDTFACLLELSSWLYRTTVFFLVCVLFRLICYLQILRLRDFAQIFHIDSDVETVLREHLRIRRHLRIISHRYRRFILLALIFVTASQFASLLMTTRSTADLHIYKSGELALNSKRHVCSGKLQFLNTLFAYLFLDHLLNAGTPLTRRKRLILDMQLCSLSLLAGLLILLRSAVRITHKAQSVTCLAAKWHVCATVDSFEAVEGETPPISQIASNQGFPVTSEGSSDADDVGDEEDELDNTKFVHSYAYSTISFQKRQALDGDGRLTGGDATKFFAMSNLPRPELKQVWAIADSKRQGFLSFRDFVVGMQLVALAQAGHAVTSDLLNADVDFENLPPPVMEGLDVLLAEVDGMVGSNLLIGEAGSAPVPAAPTTSWFSSSKSSKKISLTSVTSIVDGLKKLYIQKLKPLEVAYHFNDFVSPLLTNSDFDAKPMVMLLGQYSTGKTTFIKHLLKMSYPGAHIGPEPTTDRFVVVMNGPDERSIPGNTIAVQADMPFSGLTTFGTAFLSKFECSQMAHPLLEHFTLVDTPGVLSGEKQRTQRSYDFTGVTSWFAAKCDLILLLFDPHKLDISDEFKRVIASLRGHDDKIRVVLNKADQVDTQQLMRVYGALMWSLGKVLNTPEVARVYIGSFNDKPMREAAAGPLGKELFEKEQDDLLTDLKNIPKKACDRRINEFVKRARAAKIHAYIISHLRKEMPAMIGKAKTQQRLIDELENEFGKVQREFHLPAGDFPNVEHFREVLGGYSFDRFEKLKPKMIQDVDDMLGYDIPELLKNFRNPYD
;
A
#
# COMPACT_ATOMS: atom_id res chain seq x y z
N MET A 1 5.22 -30.29 78.83
CA MET A 1 5.41 -30.36 77.36
C MET A 1 4.36 -29.44 76.77
N GLY A 2 4.67 -28.25 76.28
CA GLY A 2 5.94 -27.76 75.80
C GLY A 2 5.63 -26.95 74.54
N ASP A 3 5.63 -25.64 74.75
CA ASP A 3 5.98 -24.58 73.82
C ASP A 3 5.04 -24.08 72.70
N GLU A 4 5.03 -22.74 72.68
CA GLU A 4 4.89 -21.80 71.56
C GLU A 4 3.50 -21.31 71.13
N SER A 5 2.88 -20.57 72.06
CA SER A 5 1.81 -19.58 71.81
C SER A 5 2.36 -18.14 71.74
N THR A 6 3.41 -17.88 70.97
CA THR A 6 3.98 -16.53 70.78
C THR A 6 4.53 -16.36 69.37
N GLY A 7 3.68 -16.03 68.40
CA GLY A 7 4.13 -15.75 67.03
C GLY A 7 3.20 -14.87 66.19
N GLU A 8 1.89 -14.86 66.48
CA GLU A 8 0.93 -14.25 65.56
C GLU A 8 0.63 -12.76 65.83
N SER A 9 0.90 -12.23 67.02
CA SER A 9 0.58 -10.83 67.36
C SER A 9 1.69 -9.82 67.00
N GLN A 10 2.97 -10.23 66.96
CA GLN A 10 4.07 -9.33 66.56
C GLN A 10 4.27 -9.23 65.05
N SER A 11 4.02 -10.31 64.30
CA SER A 11 4.13 -10.32 62.84
C SER A 11 3.10 -9.42 62.17
N GLN A 12 1.88 -9.30 62.70
CA GLN A 12 0.89 -8.35 62.19
C GLN A 12 1.28 -6.88 62.47
N SER A 13 1.96 -6.59 63.60
CA SER A 13 2.43 -5.23 63.91
C SER A 13 3.68 -4.82 63.10
N LEU A 14 4.56 -5.78 62.77
CA LEU A 14 5.77 -5.57 61.96
C LEU A 14 5.48 -5.57 60.46
N LEU A 15 4.48 -6.34 60.00
CA LEU A 15 3.98 -6.27 58.62
C LEU A 15 3.22 -4.96 58.39
N ASN A 16 2.51 -4.43 59.39
CA ASN A 16 1.92 -3.09 59.26
C ASN A 16 2.99 -1.99 59.25
N LYS A 17 4.06 -2.07 60.06
CA LYS A 17 5.17 -1.11 60.00
C LYS A 17 6.00 -1.19 58.70
N LYS A 18 6.19 -2.38 58.12
CA LYS A 18 6.85 -2.53 56.81
C LYS A 18 5.93 -2.14 55.64
N SER A 19 4.62 -2.29 55.77
CA SER A 19 3.65 -1.77 54.78
C SER A 19 3.52 -0.24 54.81
N ILE A 20 3.87 0.41 55.94
CA ILE A 20 3.92 1.86 56.07
C ILE A 20 5.26 2.44 55.58
N LEU A 21 6.35 1.66 55.57
CA LEU A 21 7.66 2.10 55.04
C LEU A 21 7.84 1.94 53.53
N TYR A 22 6.96 1.19 52.86
CA TYR A 22 6.84 1.16 51.39
C TYR A 22 5.48 1.67 50.92
N ALA A 23 4.90 2.62 51.68
CA ALA A 23 3.93 3.56 51.16
C ALA A 23 4.62 4.45 50.10
N ARG A 24 4.76 3.90 48.90
CA ARG A 24 4.47 4.54 47.61
C ARG A 24 4.58 6.07 47.69
N SER A 25 5.79 6.60 47.57
CA SER A 25 5.97 7.98 47.10
C SER A 25 5.45 8.03 45.65
N LYS A 26 4.14 8.22 45.48
CA LYS A 26 3.60 8.73 44.22
C LYS A 26 4.30 10.07 44.02
N SER A 27 5.26 10.15 43.10
CA SER A 27 5.61 11.46 42.54
C SER A 27 4.30 12.01 41.98
N HIS A 28 3.74 13.01 42.65
CA HIS A 28 2.56 13.66 42.14
C HIS A 28 2.99 14.35 40.84
N ALA A 29 2.23 14.19 39.75
CA ALA A 29 2.47 14.87 38.46
C ALA A 29 2.58 16.42 38.59
N TYR A 30 2.22 16.98 39.75
CA TYR A 30 2.42 18.37 40.14
C TYR A 30 3.87 18.73 40.50
N ASP A 31 4.68 17.80 41.04
CA ASP A 31 6.10 18.03 41.34
C ASP A 31 6.96 18.00 40.06
N GLU A 32 6.61 17.12 39.11
CA GLU A 32 7.34 16.93 37.85
C GLU A 32 7.28 18.15 36.91
N LEU A 33 6.15 18.87 36.92
CA LEU A 33 5.98 20.14 36.20
C LEU A 33 6.54 21.36 36.94
N ARG A 34 6.93 21.23 38.22
CA ARG A 34 7.36 22.37 39.04
C ARG A 34 8.64 22.99 38.49
N VAL A 35 9.60 22.14 38.09
CA VAL A 35 10.86 22.58 37.49
C VAL A 35 10.57 23.28 36.16
N PHE A 36 9.80 22.65 35.26
CA PHE A 36 9.47 23.22 33.94
C PHE A 36 8.65 24.52 34.04
N ARG A 37 7.65 24.60 34.92
CA ARG A 37 6.89 25.84 35.18
C ARG A 37 7.77 26.90 35.85
N GLY A 38 8.68 26.51 36.75
CA GLY A 38 9.67 27.40 37.32
C GLY A 38 10.51 28.09 36.24
N TRP A 39 10.92 27.35 35.22
CA TRP A 39 11.61 27.90 34.06
C TRP A 39 10.74 28.81 33.20
N LEU A 40 9.49 28.43 32.90
CA LEU A 40 8.58 29.30 32.16
C LEU A 40 8.26 30.62 32.90
N LYS A 41 8.18 30.56 34.24
CA LYS A 41 8.03 31.74 35.09
C LYS A 41 9.30 32.59 35.09
N TRP A 42 10.48 31.97 35.21
CA TRP A 42 11.76 32.67 35.11
C TRP A 42 11.92 33.38 33.76
N MET A 43 11.47 32.75 32.67
CA MET A 43 11.47 33.35 31.33
C MET A 43 10.31 34.35 31.10
N CYS A 44 9.40 34.54 32.04
CA CYS A 44 8.20 35.39 31.90
C CYS A 44 7.29 35.01 30.71
N VAL A 45 7.17 33.71 30.41
CA VAL A 45 6.32 33.16 29.33
C VAL A 45 5.18 32.29 29.89
N ASP A 46 5.05 32.20 31.20
CA ASP A 46 3.98 31.43 31.85
C ASP A 46 2.61 32.08 31.62
N GLN A 47 1.68 31.31 31.05
CA GLN A 47 0.29 31.72 30.76
C GLN A 47 -0.74 30.81 31.46
N SER A 48 -0.33 30.20 32.57
CA SER A 48 -1.19 29.34 33.38
C SER A 48 -2.35 30.08 34.03
N ASP A 49 -2.11 31.31 34.50
CA ASP A 49 -3.09 32.17 35.17
C ASP A 49 -3.38 33.45 34.35
N THR A 50 -4.52 34.10 34.60
CA THR A 50 -4.90 35.35 33.92
C THR A 50 -3.90 36.48 34.19
N LEU A 51 -3.43 36.63 35.43
CA LEU A 51 -2.40 37.61 35.80
C LEU A 51 -1.05 37.30 35.13
N SER A 52 -0.61 36.04 35.14
CA SER A 52 0.61 35.60 34.45
C SER A 52 0.52 35.80 32.94
N THR A 53 -0.67 35.64 32.36
CA THR A 53 -0.93 35.93 30.94
C THR A 53 -0.80 37.41 30.64
N VAL A 54 -1.37 38.29 31.46
CA VAL A 54 -1.22 39.75 31.28
C VAL A 54 0.26 40.16 31.42
N LEU A 55 0.95 39.61 32.43
CA LEU A 55 2.37 39.87 32.66
C LEU A 55 3.25 39.38 31.50
N SER A 56 3.01 38.16 30.99
CA SER A 56 3.79 37.63 29.85
C SER A 56 3.56 38.41 28.55
N TRP A 57 2.33 38.87 28.28
CA TRP A 57 2.06 39.76 27.14
C TRP A 57 2.72 41.12 27.30
N PHE A 58 2.72 41.69 28.51
CA PHE A 58 3.42 42.93 28.80
C PHE A 58 4.93 42.80 28.58
N VAL A 59 5.56 41.78 29.17
CA VAL A 59 7.00 41.51 29.01
C VAL A 59 7.34 41.24 27.54
N PHE A 60 6.49 40.50 26.81
CA PHE A 60 6.67 40.25 25.39
C PHE A 60 6.63 41.55 24.57
N ILE A 61 5.63 42.41 24.76
CA ILE A 61 5.53 43.69 24.05
C ILE A 61 6.75 44.57 24.33
N VAL A 62 7.19 44.63 25.59
CA VAL A 62 8.35 45.43 25.99
C VAL A 62 9.63 44.91 25.32
N PHE A 63 9.98 43.65 25.50
CA PHE A 63 11.28 43.13 25.03
C PHE A 63 11.31 42.71 23.57
N ALA A 64 10.18 42.34 22.96
CA ALA A 64 10.13 41.92 21.56
C ALA A 64 9.80 43.04 20.58
N ILE A 65 9.17 44.14 21.02
CA ILE A 65 8.73 45.23 20.13
C ILE A 65 9.27 46.58 20.60
N VAL A 66 8.96 46.99 21.84
CA VAL A 66 9.28 48.36 22.31
C VAL A 66 10.78 48.60 22.41
N VAL A 67 11.54 47.71 23.08
CA VAL A 67 13.00 47.88 23.24
C VAL A 67 13.74 47.84 21.90
N PRO A 68 13.46 46.91 20.95
CA PRO A 68 14.06 46.96 19.61
C PRO A 68 13.69 48.23 18.84
N CYS A 69 12.42 48.64 18.83
CA CYS A 69 12.01 49.87 18.16
C CYS A 69 12.67 51.11 18.78
N LEU A 70 12.78 51.20 20.10
CA LEU A 70 13.48 52.30 20.77
C LEU A 70 14.98 52.27 20.45
N SER A 71 15.62 51.10 20.46
CA SER A 71 17.02 50.97 20.06
C SER A 71 17.24 51.44 18.62
N HIS A 72 16.36 51.08 17.69
CA HIS A 72 16.42 51.52 16.31
C HIS A 72 16.21 53.04 16.16
N PHE A 73 15.11 53.58 16.69
CA PHE A 73 14.70 54.96 16.40
C PHE A 73 15.34 56.02 17.32
N VAL A 74 15.69 55.67 18.55
CA VAL A 74 16.24 56.60 19.55
C VAL A 74 17.77 56.58 19.56
N LEU A 75 18.39 55.43 19.26
CA LEU A 75 19.85 55.30 19.13
C LEU A 75 20.32 55.38 17.67
N ALA A 76 19.41 55.62 16.71
CA ALA A 76 19.76 56.01 15.34
C ALA A 76 20.47 57.36 15.35
N CYS A 77 21.79 57.30 15.42
CA CYS A 77 22.66 58.45 15.38
C CYS A 77 22.92 58.83 13.93
N ALA A 78 22.36 59.96 13.49
CA ALA A 78 22.57 60.47 12.13
C ALA A 78 24.01 61.00 11.89
N ASP A 79 24.73 61.33 12.96
CA ASP A 79 26.05 61.99 12.94
C ASP A 79 27.20 61.12 13.51
N CYS A 80 26.99 59.81 13.66
CA CYS A 80 27.98 58.93 14.27
C CYS A 80 29.17 58.62 13.35
N ASP A 81 30.35 58.44 13.94
CA ASP A 81 31.55 58.03 13.22
C ASP A 81 31.31 56.74 12.43
N ALA A 82 31.97 56.61 11.28
CA ALA A 82 31.72 55.50 10.35
C ALA A 82 32.19 54.12 10.89
N ASN A 83 32.65 54.04 12.13
CA ASN A 83 32.90 52.81 12.91
C ASN A 83 31.69 52.36 13.75
N HIS A 84 30.69 53.23 13.91
CA HIS A 84 29.49 53.05 14.74
C HIS A 84 28.18 53.06 13.93
N ASP A 85 28.25 52.95 12.60
CA ASP A 85 27.08 52.75 11.73
C ASP A 85 26.55 51.30 11.84
N ARG A 86 25.23 51.12 11.88
CA ARG A 86 24.55 49.82 12.04
C ARG A 86 23.69 49.45 10.80
N PRO A 87 24.31 49.16 9.64
CA PRO A 87 23.59 49.00 8.36
C PRO A 87 22.69 47.76 8.29
N TYR A 88 22.91 46.75 9.14
CA TYR A 88 22.15 45.48 9.14
C TYR A 88 21.18 45.34 10.32
N ASP A 89 21.15 46.32 11.24
CA ASP A 89 20.37 46.25 12.47
C ASP A 89 18.86 46.10 12.20
N ASN A 90 18.33 46.78 11.19
CA ASN A 90 16.91 46.64 10.79
C ASN A 90 16.55 45.19 10.44
N VAL A 91 17.42 44.51 9.70
CA VAL A 91 17.18 43.12 9.25
C VAL A 91 17.29 42.16 10.44
N VAL A 92 18.27 42.36 11.32
CA VAL A 92 18.48 41.55 12.53
C VAL A 92 17.33 41.74 13.53
N GLN A 93 16.94 42.98 13.81
CA GLN A 93 15.87 43.27 14.76
C GLN A 93 14.50 42.79 14.26
N LEU A 94 14.18 42.99 12.98
CA LEU A 94 12.89 42.60 12.41
C LEU A 94 12.77 41.07 12.28
N SER A 95 13.85 40.38 11.91
CA SER A 95 13.88 38.92 11.82
C SER A 95 13.77 38.26 13.21
N LEU A 96 14.55 38.70 14.19
CA LEU A 96 14.53 38.14 15.54
C LEU A 96 13.20 38.42 16.26
N SER A 97 12.64 39.62 16.09
CA SER A 97 11.34 39.99 16.68
C SER A 97 10.17 39.30 15.97
N GLY A 98 10.22 39.15 14.65
CA GLY A 98 9.20 38.44 13.88
C GLY A 98 9.14 36.94 14.22
N VAL A 99 10.29 36.29 14.37
CA VAL A 99 10.37 34.87 14.76
C VAL A 99 9.98 34.68 16.25
N ALA A 100 10.41 35.59 17.14
CA ALA A 100 9.96 35.57 18.54
C ALA A 100 8.43 35.77 18.65
N ALA A 101 7.84 36.65 17.84
CA ALA A 101 6.39 36.86 17.79
C ALA A 101 5.64 35.64 17.27
N LEU A 102 6.13 35.02 16.19
CA LEU A 102 5.57 33.77 15.67
C LEU A 102 5.60 32.67 16.75
N SER A 103 6.72 32.52 17.46
CA SER A 103 6.87 31.57 18.57
C SER A 103 5.97 31.88 19.75
N PHE A 104 5.89 33.13 20.19
CA PHE A 104 5.07 33.54 21.33
C PHE A 104 3.57 33.38 21.05
N ILE A 105 3.10 33.77 19.86
CA ILE A 105 1.69 33.59 19.44
C ILE A 105 1.35 32.10 19.36
N CYS A 106 2.26 31.29 18.81
CA CYS A 106 2.12 29.84 18.72
C CYS A 106 1.98 29.22 20.12
N LEU A 107 2.89 29.57 21.03
CA LEU A 107 2.86 29.10 22.41
C LEU A 107 1.59 29.54 23.15
N THR A 108 1.19 30.81 22.99
CA THR A 108 -0.05 31.36 23.58
C THR A 108 -1.29 30.61 23.10
N GLY A 109 -1.39 30.36 21.79
CA GLY A 109 -2.50 29.63 21.19
C GLY A 109 -2.60 28.20 21.72
N PHE A 110 -1.47 27.55 22.01
CA PHE A 110 -1.47 26.21 22.59
C PHE A 110 -1.83 26.20 24.08
N VAL A 111 -1.24 27.09 24.87
CA VAL A 111 -1.49 27.13 26.31
C VAL A 111 -2.95 27.53 26.60
N LYS A 112 -3.52 28.50 25.88
CA LYS A 112 -4.94 28.89 26.07
C LYS A 112 -5.93 27.81 25.65
N LYS A 113 -5.63 27.05 24.59
CA LYS A 113 -6.58 26.08 24.03
C LYS A 113 -6.56 24.72 24.76
N PHE A 114 -5.43 24.31 25.30
CA PHE A 114 -5.27 22.99 25.91
C PHE A 114 -4.78 23.03 27.36
N GLY A 115 -4.06 24.07 27.77
CA GLY A 115 -3.27 24.07 28.99
C GLY A 115 -1.98 23.25 28.83
N LEU A 116 -0.93 23.67 29.52
CA LEU A 116 0.42 23.10 29.40
C LEU A 116 0.47 21.58 29.70
N ARG A 117 -0.38 21.13 30.65
CA ARG A 117 -0.46 19.72 31.08
C ARG A 117 -1.06 18.81 30.01
N ARG A 118 -2.18 19.21 29.39
CA ARG A 118 -2.80 18.46 28.29
C ARG A 118 -1.97 18.55 27.01
N PHE A 119 -1.29 19.68 26.81
CA PHE A 119 -0.41 19.90 25.67
C PHE A 119 0.80 18.96 25.67
N LEU A 120 1.44 18.78 26.82
CA LEU A 120 2.50 17.78 27.02
C LEU A 120 1.94 16.37 27.33
N PHE A 121 0.62 16.19 27.32
CA PHE A 121 -0.06 14.93 27.61
C PHE A 121 0.25 14.30 28.98
N LEU A 122 0.60 15.14 29.95
CA LEU A 122 0.95 14.76 31.32
C LEU A 122 -0.27 14.35 32.16
N ASP A 123 -1.50 14.63 31.71
CA ASP A 123 -2.73 14.21 32.39
C ASP A 123 -2.96 12.70 32.33
N LYS A 124 -2.42 12.03 31.31
CA LYS A 124 -2.60 10.58 31.08
C LYS A 124 -1.35 9.75 31.41
N LEU A 125 -0.24 10.40 31.74
CA LEU A 125 1.02 9.72 32.05
C LEU A 125 0.93 8.86 33.33
N CYS A 126 -0.07 9.12 34.18
CA CYS A 126 -0.35 8.32 35.37
C CYS A 126 -0.93 6.94 35.06
N ASP A 127 -1.50 6.77 33.86
CA ASP A 127 -2.13 5.52 33.40
C ASP A 127 -1.15 4.65 32.57
N GLU A 128 0.06 5.16 32.31
CA GLU A 128 1.10 4.52 31.48
C GLU A 128 2.16 3.81 32.35
N SER A 129 2.98 2.95 31.75
CA SER A 129 3.96 2.11 32.46
C SER A 129 5.07 2.91 33.16
N GLU A 130 5.66 2.32 34.21
CA GLU A 130 6.69 3.01 35.02
C GLU A 130 7.98 3.32 34.24
N THR A 131 8.32 2.48 33.25
CA THR A 131 9.47 2.67 32.36
C THR A 131 9.26 3.91 31.47
N VAL A 132 8.07 4.06 30.91
CA VAL A 132 7.69 5.20 30.06
C VAL A 132 7.74 6.49 30.85
N ARG A 133 7.24 6.49 32.09
CA ARG A 133 7.28 7.66 32.97
C ARG A 133 8.72 8.10 33.30
N LYS A 134 9.64 7.16 33.57
CA LYS A 134 11.05 7.48 33.83
C LYS A 134 11.74 8.05 32.59
N CYS A 135 11.61 7.39 31.44
CA CYS A 135 12.19 7.89 30.18
C CYS A 135 11.60 9.25 29.76
N TYR A 136 10.32 9.49 30.05
CA TYR A 136 9.67 10.78 29.82
C TYR A 136 10.35 11.90 30.63
N MET A 137 10.62 11.67 31.91
CA MET A 137 11.25 12.66 32.81
C MET A 137 12.69 12.97 32.42
N GLU A 138 13.45 11.95 32.02
CA GLU A 138 14.81 12.11 31.53
C GLU A 138 14.86 12.97 30.27
N GLU A 139 13.97 12.72 29.30
CA GLU A 139 13.95 13.52 28.07
C GLU A 139 13.45 14.96 28.31
N LEU A 140 12.52 15.19 29.25
CA LEU A 140 12.09 16.54 29.64
C LEU A 140 13.28 17.36 30.17
N ASN A 141 14.09 16.77 31.05
CA ASN A 141 15.28 17.40 31.60
C ASN A 141 16.37 17.58 30.54
N ARG A 142 16.60 16.58 29.67
CA ARG A 142 17.54 16.67 28.56
C ARG A 142 17.17 17.78 27.59
N SER A 143 15.89 17.91 27.25
CA SER A 143 15.37 18.95 26.37
C SER A 143 15.62 20.36 26.94
N LEU A 144 15.48 20.54 28.25
CA LEU A 144 15.81 21.82 28.90
C LEU A 144 17.32 22.10 28.90
N LYS A 145 18.19 21.11 29.10
CA LYS A 145 19.65 21.28 28.97
C LYS A 145 20.05 21.72 27.56
N ILE A 146 19.39 21.20 26.53
CA ILE A 146 19.62 21.60 25.13
C ILE A 146 19.34 23.09 24.91
N LEU A 147 18.30 23.65 25.54
CA LEU A 147 18.02 25.09 25.46
C LEU A 147 19.21 25.93 25.95
N PHE A 148 19.84 25.55 27.06
CA PHE A 148 21.01 26.26 27.60
C PHE A 148 22.24 26.13 26.71
N ILE A 149 22.48 24.94 26.15
CA ILE A 149 23.61 24.68 25.24
C ILE A 149 23.56 25.60 24.01
N PHE A 150 22.38 25.95 23.50
CA PHE A 150 22.25 26.86 22.37
C PHE A 150 22.21 28.34 22.78
N VAL A 151 21.50 28.68 23.87
CA VAL A 151 21.29 30.09 24.26
C VAL A 151 22.55 30.70 24.88
N LEU A 152 23.28 29.97 25.72
CA LEU A 152 24.39 30.53 26.52
C LEU A 152 25.60 30.95 25.66
N PRO A 153 26.08 30.17 24.68
CA PRO A 153 27.17 30.58 23.80
C PRO A 153 26.78 31.78 22.90
N CYS A 154 25.54 31.78 22.38
CA CYS A 154 25.05 32.89 21.56
C CYS A 154 24.94 34.18 22.40
N PHE A 155 24.46 34.09 23.65
CA PHE A 155 24.36 35.22 24.57
C PHE A 155 25.73 35.77 24.98
N ALA A 156 26.71 34.90 25.21
CA ALA A 156 28.08 35.32 25.52
C ALA A 156 28.70 36.10 24.34
N ALA A 157 28.53 35.62 23.10
CA ALA A 157 29.02 36.30 21.91
C ALA A 157 28.34 37.67 21.70
N GLU A 158 27.01 37.75 21.85
CA GLU A 158 26.27 39.00 21.75
C GLU A 158 26.66 39.99 22.86
N SER A 159 26.89 39.50 24.08
CA SER A 159 27.32 40.31 25.23
C SER A 159 28.70 40.92 24.97
N ILE A 160 29.65 40.13 24.48
CA ILE A 160 30.99 40.63 24.12
C ILE A 160 30.89 41.73 23.06
N TYR A 161 30.06 41.51 22.02
CA TYR A 161 29.87 42.50 20.96
C TYR A 161 29.25 43.81 21.48
N LYS A 162 28.14 43.74 22.22
CA LYS A 162 27.44 44.95 22.69
C LYS A 162 28.22 45.69 23.77
N ILE A 163 28.84 44.98 24.70
CA ILE A 163 29.72 45.60 25.71
C ILE A 163 30.87 46.32 25.01
N TRP A 164 31.48 45.71 23.99
CA TRP A 164 32.50 46.37 23.17
C TRP A 164 31.97 47.61 22.43
N TRP A 165 30.78 47.51 21.82
CA TRP A 165 30.16 48.61 21.07
C TRP A 165 29.89 49.83 21.95
N TYR A 166 29.22 49.62 23.10
CA TYR A 166 28.88 50.68 24.04
C TYR A 166 30.12 51.25 24.74
N SER A 167 31.12 50.41 25.06
CA SER A 167 32.39 50.89 25.65
C SER A 167 33.27 51.66 24.66
N SER A 168 33.11 51.46 23.35
CA SER A 168 33.93 52.11 22.31
C SER A 168 33.33 53.42 21.77
N GLY A 169 32.08 53.79 22.12
CA GLY A 169 31.34 54.89 21.48
C GLY A 169 30.56 55.84 22.41
N GLY A 170 30.76 55.76 23.73
CA GLY A 170 29.85 56.37 24.70
C GLY A 170 29.65 57.90 24.67
N THR A 171 30.42 58.67 23.89
CA THR A 171 30.29 60.16 23.87
C THR A 171 29.37 60.71 22.78
N GLN A 172 28.87 59.90 21.84
CA GLN A 172 28.14 60.36 20.64
C GLN A 172 26.63 60.00 20.61
N ILE A 173 26.10 59.34 21.63
CA ILE A 173 24.70 58.89 21.71
C ILE A 173 23.85 59.98 22.44
N PRO A 174 22.58 60.24 22.08
CA PRO A 174 21.75 61.24 22.75
C PRO A 174 21.33 60.81 24.18
N PHE A 175 21.57 61.66 25.20
CA PHE A 175 21.47 61.27 26.62
C PHE A 175 20.39 61.96 27.47
N LEU A 176 19.94 61.23 28.50
CA LEU A 176 19.18 61.68 29.67
C LEU A 176 20.10 61.64 30.92
N GLY A 177 20.94 62.66 31.13
CA GLY A 177 21.74 62.80 32.35
C GLY A 177 23.20 62.32 32.24
N ASP A 178 23.56 61.24 32.95
CA ASP A 178 24.93 60.70 33.00
C ASP A 178 25.19 59.68 31.89
N VAL A 179 26.22 59.94 31.09
CA VAL A 179 26.64 59.19 29.90
C VAL A 179 26.88 57.71 30.21
N ILE A 180 27.63 57.43 31.28
CA ILE A 180 28.03 56.04 31.62
C ILE A 180 26.81 55.24 32.09
N VAL A 181 25.93 55.88 32.88
CA VAL A 181 24.74 55.24 33.45
C VAL A 181 23.74 54.91 32.36
N SER A 182 23.52 55.83 31.42
CA SER A 182 22.57 55.65 30.33
C SER A 182 23.05 54.61 29.30
N ASP A 183 24.35 54.58 28.96
CA ASP A 183 24.90 53.55 28.07
C ASP A 183 24.86 52.15 28.69
N THR A 184 25.18 52.06 29.98
CA THR A 184 25.11 50.80 30.72
C THR A 184 23.67 50.27 30.74
N PHE A 185 22.69 51.17 30.94
CA PHE A 185 21.28 50.82 30.95
C PHE A 185 20.75 50.42 29.57
N ALA A 186 21.11 51.14 28.51
CA ALA A 186 20.75 50.81 27.13
C ALA A 186 21.34 49.46 26.68
N CYS A 187 22.62 49.22 26.99
CA CYS A 187 23.29 47.94 26.74
C CYS A 187 22.59 46.78 27.46
N LEU A 188 22.28 46.95 28.75
CA LEU A 188 21.58 45.94 29.55
C LEU A 188 20.18 45.64 29.01
N LEU A 189 19.41 46.66 28.63
CA LEU A 189 18.07 46.50 28.05
C LEU A 189 18.12 45.81 26.68
N GLU A 190 19.06 46.18 25.83
CA GLU A 190 19.25 45.55 24.53
C GLU A 190 19.67 44.08 24.63
N LEU A 191 20.58 43.75 25.55
CA LEU A 191 21.00 42.37 25.83
C LEU A 191 19.85 41.54 26.42
N SER A 192 19.06 42.13 27.31
CA SER A 192 17.87 41.49 27.88
C SER A 192 16.80 41.23 26.81
N SER A 193 16.59 42.19 25.90
CA SER A 193 15.68 42.04 24.76
C SER A 193 16.14 40.95 23.78
N TRP A 194 17.42 40.90 23.46
CA TRP A 194 17.98 39.85 22.60
C TRP A 194 17.86 38.48 23.26
N LEU A 195 18.24 38.36 24.54
CA LEU A 195 18.17 37.11 25.30
C LEU A 195 16.73 36.60 25.35
N TYR A 196 15.77 37.47 25.65
CA TYR A 196 14.36 37.11 25.70
C TYR A 196 13.86 36.57 24.35
N ARG A 197 14.09 37.29 23.25
CA ARG A 197 13.62 36.88 21.91
C ARG A 197 14.21 35.54 21.46
N THR A 198 15.52 35.37 21.64
CA THR A 198 16.24 34.14 21.30
C THR A 198 15.78 32.96 22.15
N THR A 199 15.59 33.16 23.47
CA THR A 199 15.14 32.11 24.37
C THR A 199 13.69 31.69 24.09
N VAL A 200 12.79 32.64 23.77
CA VAL A 200 11.40 32.33 23.37
C VAL A 200 11.36 31.51 22.08
N PHE A 201 12.18 31.83 21.09
CA PHE A 201 12.26 31.06 19.86
C PHE A 201 12.76 29.63 20.10
N PHE A 202 13.90 29.47 20.77
CA PHE A 202 14.45 28.15 21.05
C PHE A 202 13.56 27.32 21.97
N LEU A 203 12.87 27.94 22.94
CA LEU A 203 11.91 27.24 23.80
C LEU A 203 10.82 26.55 22.98
N VAL A 204 10.24 27.21 21.98
CA VAL A 204 9.21 26.61 21.12
C VAL A 204 9.79 25.50 20.24
N CYS A 205 11.02 25.67 19.73
CA CYS A 205 11.72 24.63 18.96
C CYS A 205 12.01 23.38 19.81
N VAL A 206 12.45 23.57 21.05
CA VAL A 206 12.72 22.49 22.01
C VAL A 206 11.43 21.82 22.46
N LEU A 207 10.36 22.58 22.71
CA LEU A 207 9.04 22.02 23.03
C LEU A 207 8.50 21.16 21.88
N PHE A 208 8.73 21.59 20.64
CA PHE A 208 8.38 20.79 19.48
C PHE A 208 9.17 19.49 19.40
N ARG A 209 10.50 19.54 19.61
CA ARG A 209 11.35 18.34 19.69
C ARG A 209 10.84 17.38 20.76
N LEU A 210 10.58 17.90 21.96
CA LEU A 210 10.08 17.13 23.10
C LEU A 210 8.77 16.43 22.71
N ILE A 211 7.79 17.14 22.16
CA ILE A 211 6.50 16.55 21.77
C ILE A 211 6.69 15.43 20.73
N CYS A 212 7.55 15.64 19.73
CA CYS A 212 7.86 14.61 18.74
C CYS A 212 8.48 13.35 19.37
N TYR A 213 9.41 13.51 20.31
CA TYR A 213 10.01 12.39 21.04
C TYR A 213 8.98 11.64 21.89
N LEU A 214 8.12 12.38 22.61
CA LEU A 214 7.08 11.80 23.45
C LEU A 214 6.07 10.97 22.64
N GLN A 215 5.78 11.36 21.40
CA GLN A 215 4.96 10.53 20.50
C GLN A 215 5.70 9.27 20.02
N ILE A 216 7.01 9.32 19.84
CA ILE A 216 7.83 8.14 19.48
C ILE A 216 7.84 7.13 20.62
N LEU A 217 7.94 7.59 21.87
CA LEU A 217 7.91 6.71 23.05
C LEU A 217 6.60 5.91 23.10
N ARG A 218 5.46 6.60 22.93
CA ARG A 218 4.14 5.95 22.87
C ARG A 218 3.94 5.00 21.69
N LEU A 219 4.55 5.32 20.55
CA LEU A 219 4.55 4.44 19.38
C LEU A 219 5.34 3.15 19.65
N ARG A 220 6.38 3.19 20.49
CA ARG A 220 7.12 2.00 20.93
C ARG A 220 6.31 1.19 21.93
N ASP A 221 5.60 1.82 22.86
CA ASP A 221 4.73 1.10 23.79
C ASP A 221 3.57 0.40 23.05
N PHE A 222 2.97 1.09 22.07
CA PHE A 222 1.98 0.48 21.18
C PHE A 222 2.54 -0.70 20.38
N ALA A 223 3.80 -0.63 19.98
CA ALA A 223 4.47 -1.76 19.31
C ALA A 223 4.59 -2.98 20.24
N GLN A 224 4.78 -2.78 21.55
CA GLN A 224 4.83 -3.85 22.54
C GLN A 224 3.46 -4.46 22.82
N ILE A 225 2.36 -3.69 22.72
CA ILE A 225 0.98 -4.20 22.87
C ILE A 225 0.67 -5.30 21.84
N PHE A 226 1.19 -5.18 20.61
CA PHE A 226 1.02 -6.22 19.57
C PHE A 226 1.67 -7.57 19.91
N HIS A 227 2.59 -7.60 20.87
CA HIS A 227 3.25 -8.83 21.33
C HIS A 227 2.57 -9.47 22.55
N ILE A 228 1.67 -8.74 23.25
CA ILE A 228 1.12 -9.14 24.55
C ILE A 228 -0.41 -9.34 24.50
N ASP A 229 -1.15 -8.50 23.78
CA ASP A 229 -2.63 -8.55 23.73
C ASP A 229 -3.15 -9.07 22.37
N SER A 230 -4.02 -10.08 22.41
CA SER A 230 -4.64 -10.72 21.24
C SER A 230 -6.03 -10.16 20.87
N ASP A 231 -6.56 -9.19 21.63
CA ASP A 231 -7.88 -8.61 21.37
C ASP A 231 -7.84 -7.50 20.31
N VAL A 232 -8.46 -7.76 19.17
CA VAL A 232 -8.49 -6.87 17.99
C VAL A 232 -9.21 -5.55 18.31
N GLU A 233 -10.17 -5.55 19.22
CA GLU A 233 -10.95 -4.35 19.57
C GLU A 233 -10.11 -3.33 20.35
N THR A 234 -9.29 -3.79 21.29
CA THR A 234 -8.40 -2.93 22.08
C THR A 234 -7.31 -2.35 21.20
N VAL A 235 -6.68 -3.18 20.34
CA VAL A 235 -5.65 -2.77 19.39
C VAL A 235 -6.18 -1.73 18.38
N LEU A 236 -7.38 -1.94 17.83
CA LEU A 236 -7.98 -0.99 16.88
C LEU A 236 -8.37 0.33 17.55
N ARG A 237 -8.92 0.28 18.77
CA ARG A 237 -9.28 1.47 19.55
C ARG A 237 -8.04 2.30 19.89
N GLU A 238 -6.93 1.65 20.27
CA GLU A 238 -5.65 2.33 20.51
C GLU A 238 -5.02 2.85 19.22
N HIS A 239 -5.08 2.10 18.11
CA HIS A 239 -4.61 2.55 16.79
C HIS A 239 -5.35 3.82 16.32
N LEU A 240 -6.69 3.83 16.38
CA LEU A 240 -7.51 4.99 16.02
C LEU A 240 -7.23 6.19 16.92
N ARG A 241 -6.98 5.96 18.21
CA ARG A 241 -6.61 7.00 19.17
C ARG A 241 -5.25 7.63 18.81
N ILE A 242 -4.23 6.81 18.53
CA ILE A 242 -2.89 7.26 18.12
C ILE A 242 -2.96 8.03 16.79
N ARG A 243 -3.69 7.51 15.79
CA ARG A 243 -3.87 8.17 14.49
C ARG A 243 -4.54 9.53 14.63
N ARG A 244 -5.56 9.64 15.48
CA ARG A 244 -6.24 10.92 15.77
C ARG A 244 -5.27 11.92 16.44
N HIS A 245 -4.49 11.48 17.41
CA HIS A 245 -3.49 12.34 18.07
C HIS A 245 -2.39 12.80 17.12
N LEU A 246 -1.82 11.90 16.31
CA LEU A 246 -0.80 12.23 15.31
C LEU A 246 -1.33 13.18 14.22
N ARG A 247 -2.58 13.01 13.76
CA ARG A 247 -3.19 13.90 12.76
C ARG A 247 -3.38 15.33 13.30
N ILE A 248 -3.86 15.43 14.54
CA ILE A 248 -4.08 16.72 15.21
C ILE A 248 -2.76 17.45 15.49
N ILE A 249 -1.75 16.72 15.96
CA ILE A 249 -0.37 17.19 16.17
C ILE A 249 0.21 17.65 14.82
N SER A 250 0.25 16.78 13.81
CA SER A 250 0.86 17.05 12.50
C SER A 250 0.27 18.29 11.80
N HIS A 251 -1.06 18.45 11.79
CA HIS A 251 -1.68 19.59 11.12
C HIS A 251 -1.31 20.95 11.75
N ARG A 252 -1.17 20.99 13.08
CA ARG A 252 -0.84 22.23 13.81
C ARG A 252 0.61 22.63 13.63
N TYR A 253 1.51 21.64 13.65
CA TYR A 253 2.94 21.88 13.55
C TYR A 253 3.41 22.16 12.12
N ARG A 254 2.77 21.58 11.10
CA ARG A 254 3.05 21.92 9.69
C ARG A 254 2.88 23.42 9.44
N ARG A 255 1.85 24.05 10.00
CA ARG A 255 1.63 25.51 9.87
C ARG A 255 2.77 26.32 10.51
N PHE A 256 3.22 25.94 11.71
CA PHE A 256 4.32 26.63 12.40
C PHE A 256 5.66 26.44 11.68
N ILE A 257 6.00 25.20 11.28
CA ILE A 257 7.24 24.88 10.57
C ILE A 257 7.30 25.62 9.22
N LEU A 258 6.19 25.65 8.47
CA LEU A 258 6.13 26.37 7.19
C LEU A 258 6.30 27.88 7.39
N LEU A 259 5.63 28.48 8.38
CA LEU A 259 5.78 29.91 8.67
C LEU A 259 7.19 30.25 9.14
N ALA A 260 7.80 29.42 10.01
CA ALA A 260 9.18 29.60 10.47
C ALA A 260 10.18 29.45 9.32
N LEU A 261 10.00 28.45 8.45
CA LEU A 261 10.81 28.26 7.25
C LEU A 261 10.75 29.49 6.33
N ILE A 262 9.54 29.98 6.02
CA ILE A 262 9.34 31.17 5.20
C ILE A 262 10.04 32.39 5.82
N PHE A 263 9.87 32.62 7.13
CA PHE A 263 10.45 33.77 7.81
C PHE A 263 11.99 33.72 7.84
N VAL A 264 12.56 32.55 8.17
CA VAL A 264 14.01 32.35 8.20
C VAL A 264 14.60 32.44 6.80
N THR A 265 13.97 31.86 5.79
CA THR A 265 14.44 31.96 4.39
C THR A 265 14.36 33.39 3.87
N ALA A 266 13.28 34.12 4.16
CA ALA A 266 13.14 35.53 3.79
C ALA A 266 14.21 36.39 4.48
N SER A 267 14.51 36.13 5.76
CA SER A 267 15.56 36.86 6.48
C SER A 267 16.96 36.53 5.95
N GLN A 268 17.27 35.26 5.64
CA GLN A 268 18.55 34.88 5.03
C GLN A 268 18.73 35.51 3.64
N PHE A 269 17.65 35.58 2.85
CA PHE A 269 17.67 36.21 1.53
C PHE A 269 17.85 37.74 1.63
N ALA A 270 17.19 38.40 2.59
CA ALA A 270 17.37 39.83 2.84
C ALA A 270 18.82 40.14 3.28
N SER A 271 19.40 39.31 4.16
CA SER A 271 20.81 39.41 4.57
C SER A 271 21.77 39.24 3.38
N LEU A 272 21.50 38.27 2.49
CA LEU A 272 22.28 38.06 1.27
C LEU A 272 22.21 39.28 0.34
N LEU A 273 21.01 39.83 0.11
CA LEU A 273 20.77 40.95 -0.81
C LEU A 273 21.39 42.26 -0.30
N MET A 274 21.38 42.49 1.02
CA MET A 274 22.05 43.64 1.64
C MET A 274 23.58 43.50 1.58
N THR A 275 24.09 42.28 1.66
CA THR A 275 25.53 42.00 1.54
C THR A 275 26.03 42.18 0.10
N THR A 276 25.19 41.96 -0.93
CA THR A 276 25.57 41.98 -2.35
C THR A 276 25.33 43.32 -3.08
N ARG A 277 24.87 44.38 -2.39
CA ARG A 277 24.66 45.71 -3.00
C ARG A 277 25.97 46.34 -3.49
N SER A 278 25.90 47.06 -4.62
CA SER A 278 27.05 47.53 -5.43
C SER A 278 27.99 48.55 -4.78
N THR A 279 27.71 49.02 -3.55
CA THR A 279 28.63 49.84 -2.75
C THR A 279 29.54 49.01 -1.83
N ALA A 280 29.34 47.68 -1.78
CA ALA A 280 30.17 46.76 -1.01
C ALA A 280 31.26 46.12 -1.89
N ASP A 281 32.52 46.53 -1.73
CA ASP A 281 33.67 45.84 -2.34
C ASP A 281 33.78 44.41 -1.78
N LEU A 282 33.30 43.43 -2.55
CA LEU A 282 33.34 42.02 -2.20
C LEU A 282 34.29 41.25 -3.14
N HIS A 283 35.48 40.94 -2.63
CA HIS A 283 36.37 39.98 -3.26
C HIS A 283 35.82 38.55 -3.10
N ILE A 284 35.73 37.85 -4.24
CA ILE A 284 35.22 36.47 -4.40
C ILE A 284 35.89 35.46 -3.47
N TYR A 285 37.16 35.67 -3.10
CA TYR A 285 37.90 34.76 -2.21
C TYR A 285 37.38 34.71 -0.76
N LYS A 286 36.67 35.73 -0.27
CA LYS A 286 36.06 35.73 1.09
C LYS A 286 34.61 35.24 1.11
N SER A 287 33.91 35.30 -0.02
CA SER A 287 32.55 34.74 -0.15
C SER A 287 32.55 33.24 -0.41
N GLY A 288 33.69 32.68 -0.86
CA GLY A 288 33.87 31.25 -1.09
C GLY A 288 33.72 30.39 0.17
N GLU A 289 34.15 30.86 1.33
CA GLU A 289 33.99 30.13 2.61
C GLU A 289 32.53 30.03 3.07
N LEU A 290 31.72 31.07 2.83
CA LEU A 290 30.28 31.08 3.12
C LEU A 290 29.50 30.05 2.27
N ALA A 291 29.92 29.84 1.01
CA ALA A 291 29.31 28.88 0.10
C ALA A 291 29.80 27.43 0.33
N LEU A 292 31.09 27.24 0.65
CA LEU A 292 31.67 25.91 0.91
C LEU A 292 31.19 25.31 2.24
N ASN A 293 30.97 26.13 3.27
CA ASN A 293 30.45 25.65 4.56
C ASN A 293 28.94 25.34 4.51
N SER A 294 28.19 25.91 3.58
CA SER A 294 26.77 25.60 3.38
C SER A 294 26.55 24.28 2.60
N LYS A 295 27.45 23.93 1.66
CA LYS A 295 27.30 22.73 0.80
C LYS A 295 27.86 21.44 1.38
N ARG A 296 28.92 21.46 2.20
CA ARG A 296 29.53 20.22 2.75
C ARG A 296 28.86 19.68 4.01
N HIS A 297 28.15 20.50 4.77
CA HIS A 297 27.73 20.16 6.14
C HIS A 297 26.25 19.77 6.30
N VAL A 298 25.46 19.83 5.22
CA VAL A 298 24.06 19.36 5.21
C VAL A 298 23.96 17.82 5.15
N CYS A 299 25.05 17.10 4.86
CA CYS A 299 25.01 15.65 4.60
C CYS A 299 25.34 14.70 5.78
N SER A 300 25.83 15.14 6.96
CA SER A 300 26.42 14.19 7.94
C SER A 300 25.65 13.93 9.25
N GLY A 301 24.46 14.51 9.47
CA GLY A 301 23.49 14.00 10.45
C GLY A 301 23.83 13.96 11.97
N LYS A 302 25.06 14.20 12.44
CA LYS A 302 25.41 14.14 13.89
C LYS A 302 25.23 15.48 14.60
N LEU A 303 24.60 15.47 15.79
CA LEU A 303 24.31 16.67 16.60
C LEU A 303 25.57 17.26 17.25
N GLN A 304 26.55 16.40 17.60
CA GLN A 304 27.85 16.82 18.13
C GLN A 304 28.65 17.68 17.15
N PHE A 305 28.54 17.44 15.84
CA PHE A 305 29.26 18.24 14.84
C PHE A 305 28.82 19.70 14.77
N LEU A 306 27.57 20.01 15.15
CA LEU A 306 27.07 21.39 15.27
C LEU A 306 27.64 22.08 16.51
N ASN A 307 27.77 21.35 17.63
CA ASN A 307 28.48 21.87 18.81
C ASN A 307 29.96 22.06 18.51
N THR A 308 30.59 21.16 17.75
CA THR A 308 31.98 21.30 17.30
C THR A 308 32.14 22.42 16.30
N LEU A 309 31.19 22.67 15.40
CA LEU A 309 31.21 23.79 14.45
C LEU A 309 30.96 25.13 15.16
N PHE A 310 30.03 25.17 16.12
CA PHE A 310 29.78 26.35 16.96
C PHE A 310 30.99 26.64 17.84
N ALA A 311 31.59 25.62 18.44
CA ALA A 311 32.84 25.72 19.18
C ALA A 311 34.02 26.09 18.28
N TYR A 312 34.10 25.59 17.04
CA TYR A 312 35.19 25.90 16.10
C TYR A 312 35.08 27.33 15.57
N LEU A 313 33.88 27.81 15.22
CA LEU A 313 33.65 29.21 14.83
C LEU A 313 33.83 30.15 16.03
N PHE A 314 33.44 29.73 17.23
CA PHE A 314 33.64 30.48 18.47
C PHE A 314 35.12 30.51 18.91
N LEU A 315 35.85 29.39 18.82
CA LEU A 315 37.29 29.30 19.09
C LEU A 315 38.11 30.02 18.03
N ASP A 316 37.78 29.90 16.74
CA ASP A 316 38.48 30.61 15.66
C ASP A 316 38.29 32.13 15.79
N HIS A 317 37.13 32.59 16.30
CA HIS A 317 36.92 34.00 16.62
C HIS A 317 37.58 34.46 17.93
N LEU A 318 37.59 33.64 18.97
CA LEU A 318 38.26 33.94 20.25
C LEU A 318 39.79 33.90 20.15
N LEU A 319 40.36 32.94 19.42
CA LEU A 319 41.81 32.82 19.19
C LEU A 319 42.33 33.94 18.30
N ASN A 320 41.51 34.48 17.39
CA ASN A 320 41.85 35.64 16.57
C ASN A 320 41.55 37.00 17.23
N ALA A 321 41.02 37.02 18.46
CA ALA A 321 40.72 38.24 19.22
C ALA A 321 41.96 39.07 19.59
N GLY A 322 43.17 38.49 19.48
CA GLY A 322 44.44 39.18 19.68
C GLY A 322 44.93 40.02 18.49
N THR A 323 44.25 39.96 17.33
CA THR A 323 44.56 40.81 16.16
C THR A 323 43.46 41.87 15.99
N PRO A 324 43.80 43.12 15.60
CA PRO A 324 42.79 44.17 15.44
C PRO A 324 41.81 43.76 14.33
N LEU A 325 40.61 43.29 14.73
CA LEU A 325 39.56 42.89 13.78
C LEU A 325 39.30 44.05 12.81
N THR A 326 39.48 43.84 11.52
CA THR A 326 39.23 44.87 10.51
C THR A 326 37.76 45.33 10.56
N ARG A 327 37.53 46.63 10.37
CA ARG A 327 36.24 47.36 10.46
C ARG A 327 35.03 46.63 9.86
N ARG A 328 35.21 45.88 8.75
CA ARG A 328 34.15 45.11 8.08
C ARG A 328 33.80 43.77 8.75
N LYS A 329 34.73 43.11 9.47
CA LYS A 329 34.45 41.87 10.21
C LYS A 329 33.52 42.09 11.41
N ARG A 330 33.52 43.31 11.97
CA ARG A 330 32.71 43.70 13.15
C ARG A 330 31.25 44.02 12.82
N LEU A 331 30.97 44.56 11.64
CA LEU A 331 29.60 44.89 11.18
C LEU A 331 28.79 43.66 10.74
N ILE A 332 29.46 42.56 10.38
CA ILE A 332 28.85 41.32 9.88
C ILE A 332 28.48 40.37 11.03
N LEU A 333 29.02 40.59 12.24
CA LEU A 333 28.91 39.69 13.39
C LEU A 333 27.46 39.54 13.88
N ASP A 334 26.71 40.63 14.04
CA ASP A 334 25.29 40.58 14.48
C ASP A 334 24.41 39.84 13.48
N MET A 335 24.65 40.06 12.19
CA MET A 335 23.94 39.39 11.12
C MET A 335 24.26 37.89 11.09
N GLN A 336 25.51 37.50 11.38
CA GLN A 336 25.93 36.10 11.47
C GLN A 336 25.36 35.41 12.73
N LEU A 337 25.40 36.05 13.89
CA LEU A 337 24.83 35.52 15.14
C LEU A 337 23.31 35.33 15.02
N CYS A 338 22.61 36.29 14.39
CA CYS A 338 21.19 36.16 14.07
C CYS A 338 20.92 35.03 13.07
N SER A 339 21.70 34.93 11.98
CA SER A 339 21.57 33.85 11.00
C SER A 339 21.79 32.47 11.61
N LEU A 340 22.83 32.30 12.42
CA LEU A 340 23.17 31.05 13.10
C LEU A 340 22.10 30.62 14.09
N SER A 341 21.59 31.54 14.91
CA SER A 341 20.53 31.24 15.88
C SER A 341 19.21 30.83 15.19
N LEU A 342 18.83 31.52 14.12
CA LEU A 342 17.63 31.20 13.32
C LEU A 342 17.75 29.83 12.61
N LEU A 343 18.90 29.55 11.98
CA LEU A 343 19.15 28.28 11.31
C LEU A 343 19.23 27.10 12.28
N ALA A 344 19.87 27.28 13.45
CA ALA A 344 19.93 26.26 14.49
C ALA A 344 18.52 25.88 14.98
N GLY A 345 17.65 26.86 15.23
CA GLY A 345 16.26 26.60 15.59
C GLY A 345 15.48 25.86 14.50
N LEU A 346 15.65 26.25 13.23
CA LEU A 346 15.00 25.59 12.09
C LEU A 346 15.47 24.13 11.91
N LEU A 347 16.75 23.85 12.10
CA LEU A 347 17.31 22.50 12.01
C LEU A 347 16.77 21.59 13.13
N ILE A 348 16.62 22.11 14.35
CA ILE A 348 15.98 21.39 15.46
C ILE A 348 14.55 20.99 15.09
N LEU A 349 13.79 21.90 14.45
CA LEU A 349 12.43 21.63 13.97
C LEU A 349 12.39 20.55 12.87
N LEU A 350 13.20 20.69 11.83
CA LEU A 350 13.19 19.78 10.67
C LEU A 350 13.65 18.36 11.05
N ARG A 351 14.73 18.23 11.83
CA ARG A 351 15.24 16.92 12.27
C ARG A 351 14.22 16.16 13.12
N SER A 352 13.51 16.87 13.99
CA SER A 352 12.45 16.28 14.82
C SER A 352 11.25 15.81 13.97
N ALA A 353 10.89 16.56 12.92
CA ALA A 353 9.81 16.20 12.00
C ALA A 353 10.15 14.99 11.09
N VAL A 354 11.40 14.87 10.63
CA VAL A 354 11.84 13.72 9.83
C VAL A 354 11.84 12.44 10.68
N ARG A 355 12.37 12.49 11.90
CA ARG A 355 12.44 11.32 12.80
C ARG A 355 11.07 10.73 13.13
N ILE A 356 10.07 11.55 13.44
CA ILE A 356 8.71 11.07 13.72
C ILE A 356 8.05 10.46 12.47
N THR A 357 8.34 10.99 11.27
CA THR A 357 7.80 10.47 10.02
C THR A 357 8.34 9.07 9.73
N HIS A 358 9.65 8.87 9.90
CA HIS A 358 10.29 7.56 9.73
C HIS A 358 9.77 6.52 10.74
N LYS A 359 9.64 6.89 12.03
CA LYS A 359 9.10 5.99 13.05
C LYS A 359 7.59 5.72 12.89
N ALA A 360 6.81 6.66 12.34
CA ALA A 360 5.40 6.41 12.01
C ALA A 360 5.25 5.42 10.84
N GLN A 361 6.13 5.48 9.85
CA GLN A 361 6.17 4.50 8.74
C GLN A 361 6.52 3.10 9.24
N SER A 362 7.49 2.96 10.16
CA SER A 362 7.85 1.66 10.72
C SER A 362 6.71 1.01 11.51
N VAL A 363 5.92 1.79 12.27
CA VAL A 363 4.73 1.27 12.98
C VAL A 363 3.60 0.91 12.02
N THR A 364 3.45 1.62 10.90
CA THR A 364 2.47 1.26 9.86
C THR A 364 2.82 -0.10 9.23
N CYS A 365 4.11 -0.37 9.03
CA CYS A 365 4.61 -1.67 8.59
C CYS A 365 4.37 -2.77 9.65
N LEU A 366 4.61 -2.48 10.94
CA LEU A 366 4.34 -3.42 12.02
C LEU A 366 2.85 -3.73 12.19
N ALA A 367 1.97 -2.73 12.05
CA ALA A 367 0.53 -2.92 12.08
C ALA A 367 0.04 -3.75 10.87
N ALA A 368 0.67 -3.59 9.69
CA ALA A 368 0.41 -4.44 8.53
C ALA A 368 0.87 -5.88 8.78
N LYS A 369 2.06 -6.06 9.39
CA LYS A 369 2.59 -7.37 9.81
C LYS A 369 1.67 -8.04 10.84
N TRP A 370 1.21 -7.31 11.86
CA TRP A 370 0.24 -7.82 12.82
C TRP A 370 -1.10 -8.14 12.17
N HIS A 371 -1.60 -7.31 11.26
CA HIS A 371 -2.81 -7.62 10.51
C HIS A 371 -2.70 -8.95 9.77
N VAL A 372 -1.54 -9.21 9.15
CA VAL A 372 -1.24 -10.49 8.50
C VAL A 372 -1.19 -11.63 9.53
N CYS A 373 -0.49 -11.46 10.66
CA CYS A 373 -0.39 -12.48 11.72
C CYS A 373 -1.74 -12.77 12.38
N ALA A 374 -2.53 -11.75 12.75
CA ALA A 374 -3.85 -11.91 13.34
C ALA A 374 -4.84 -12.60 12.39
N THR A 375 -4.73 -12.36 11.07
CA THR A 375 -5.50 -13.12 10.07
C THR A 375 -5.02 -14.56 9.87
N VAL A 376 -3.79 -14.89 10.29
CA VAL A 376 -3.20 -16.24 10.14
C VAL A 376 -3.43 -17.08 11.40
N ASP A 377 -3.22 -16.53 12.61
CA ASP A 377 -3.41 -17.25 13.87
C ASP A 377 -4.88 -17.51 14.21
N SER A 378 -5.82 -16.74 13.65
CA SER A 378 -7.27 -16.96 13.84
C SER A 378 -7.77 -18.31 13.28
N PHE A 379 -6.98 -18.97 12.44
CA PHE A 379 -7.35 -20.24 11.79
C PHE A 379 -6.78 -21.49 12.48
N GLU A 380 -5.85 -21.38 13.43
CA GLU A 380 -5.33 -22.55 14.16
C GLU A 380 -6.14 -22.92 15.42
N ALA A 381 -7.05 -22.04 15.88
CA ALA A 381 -7.81 -22.26 17.12
C ALA A 381 -9.19 -22.91 16.94
N VAL A 382 -9.62 -23.27 15.72
CA VAL A 382 -10.98 -23.80 15.48
C VAL A 382 -10.95 -25.09 14.66
N GLU A 383 -10.13 -26.07 15.05
CA GLU A 383 -10.41 -27.48 14.77
C GLU A 383 -9.93 -28.34 15.95
N GLY A 384 -10.80 -28.55 16.95
CA GLY A 384 -10.57 -29.54 18.00
C GLY A 384 -11.30 -29.29 19.32
N GLU A 385 -12.42 -30.01 19.49
CA GLU A 385 -13.02 -30.47 20.76
C GLU A 385 -14.03 -29.59 21.54
N THR A 386 -15.23 -30.17 21.72
CA THR A 386 -16.28 -29.81 22.69
C THR A 386 -15.90 -30.17 24.15
N PRO A 387 -16.57 -29.59 25.17
CA PRO A 387 -15.99 -29.32 26.49
C PRO A 387 -16.24 -30.43 27.55
N PRO A 388 -15.49 -30.40 28.66
CA PRO A 388 -16.07 -30.71 29.96
C PRO A 388 -15.91 -29.57 30.97
N ILE A 389 -16.95 -29.41 31.79
CA ILE A 389 -17.01 -28.51 32.95
C ILE A 389 -16.25 -29.15 34.12
N SER A 390 -15.31 -28.45 34.76
CA SER A 390 -15.29 -28.18 36.22
C SER A 390 -14.01 -27.48 36.70
N GLN A 391 -14.21 -26.76 37.80
CA GLN A 391 -13.41 -25.83 38.60
C GLN A 391 -11.95 -26.22 38.94
N ILE A 392 -11.08 -25.22 39.13
CA ILE A 392 -10.42 -24.81 40.41
C ILE A 392 -9.21 -23.90 40.13
N ALA A 393 -9.08 -22.85 40.96
CA ALA A 393 -8.01 -21.87 40.98
C ALA A 393 -6.65 -22.42 41.44
N SER A 394 -5.54 -21.84 40.93
CA SER A 394 -4.36 -21.54 41.75
C SER A 394 -3.31 -20.72 41.00
N ASN A 395 -2.92 -19.61 41.63
CA ASN A 395 -1.62 -18.94 41.55
C ASN A 395 -0.44 -19.90 41.39
N GLN A 396 0.55 -19.50 40.60
CA GLN A 396 1.97 -19.57 41.00
C GLN A 396 2.82 -18.67 40.09
N GLY A 397 3.70 -17.89 40.72
CA GLY A 397 4.66 -17.01 40.05
C GLY A 397 6.11 -17.34 40.41
N PHE A 398 6.99 -16.51 39.86
CA PHE A 398 8.44 -16.30 40.11
C PHE A 398 9.44 -17.26 39.44
N PRO A 399 10.74 -16.88 39.29
CA PRO A 399 11.38 -15.57 39.54
C PRO A 399 12.27 -15.02 38.41
N VAL A 400 12.56 -13.72 38.52
CA VAL A 400 13.71 -13.03 37.92
C VAL A 400 14.89 -13.14 38.88
N THR A 401 16.08 -13.48 38.39
CA THR A 401 17.34 -13.35 39.13
C THR A 401 18.19 -12.25 38.50
N SER A 402 18.54 -11.26 39.33
CA SER A 402 19.58 -10.27 39.05
C SER A 402 20.93 -10.80 39.53
N GLU A 403 21.97 -10.64 38.72
CA GLU A 403 23.34 -10.52 39.22
C GLU A 403 23.95 -9.25 38.64
N GLY A 404 24.59 -8.46 39.51
CA GLY A 404 25.32 -7.27 39.16
C GLY A 404 26.81 -7.48 39.37
N SER A 405 27.61 -6.77 38.58
CA SER A 405 29.00 -6.46 38.91
C SER A 405 29.32 -5.06 38.39
N SER A 406 29.92 -4.27 39.27
CA SER A 406 30.45 -2.92 39.08
C SER A 406 31.72 -2.92 38.22
N ASP A 407 31.93 -1.88 37.42
CA ASP A 407 33.05 -0.93 37.60
C ASP A 407 33.03 0.18 36.53
N ALA A 408 33.75 1.25 36.85
CA ALA A 408 33.54 2.63 36.46
C ALA A 408 34.21 3.08 35.15
N ASP A 409 33.73 4.24 34.69
CA ASP A 409 34.40 5.24 33.85
C ASP A 409 34.87 4.83 32.45
N ASP A 410 34.01 5.05 31.44
CA ASP A 410 34.44 5.73 30.22
C ASP A 410 33.32 6.62 29.66
N VAL A 411 33.66 7.87 29.41
CA VAL A 411 32.78 8.92 28.90
C VAL A 411 33.05 9.03 27.41
N GLY A 412 32.24 8.37 26.59
CA GLY A 412 32.40 8.43 25.14
C GLY A 412 31.20 7.89 24.35
N ASP A 413 30.41 8.81 23.79
CA ASP A 413 29.59 8.65 22.58
C ASP A 413 28.56 7.50 22.47
N GLU A 414 27.47 7.56 23.24
CA GLU A 414 26.24 6.77 23.00
C GLU A 414 25.12 7.58 22.30
N GLU A 415 25.38 8.20 21.15
CA GLU A 415 24.30 8.77 20.31
C GLU A 415 23.97 7.97 19.04
N ASP A 416 24.64 6.84 18.77
CA ASP A 416 24.44 6.04 17.54
C ASP A 416 23.89 4.61 17.79
N GLU A 417 23.60 4.18 19.02
CA GLU A 417 23.18 2.80 19.30
C GLU A 417 21.66 2.53 19.13
N LEU A 418 21.00 3.21 18.20
CA LEU A 418 19.56 3.04 17.99
C LEU A 418 19.12 2.89 16.53
N ASP A 419 20.05 2.47 15.68
CA ASP A 419 19.79 1.95 14.33
C ASP A 419 19.92 0.42 14.22
N ASN A 420 20.34 -0.28 15.29
CA ASN A 420 20.54 -1.73 15.30
C ASN A 420 19.40 -2.56 15.94
N THR A 421 18.16 -2.07 15.91
CA THR A 421 17.07 -3.06 15.76
C THR A 421 17.11 -3.48 14.29
N LYS A 422 17.98 -4.45 13.97
CA LYS A 422 17.97 -5.16 12.69
C LYS A 422 16.58 -5.77 12.54
N PHE A 423 15.67 -4.99 11.96
CA PHE A 423 14.46 -5.52 11.37
C PHE A 423 14.91 -6.57 10.36
N VAL A 424 14.64 -7.83 10.67
CA VAL A 424 14.87 -8.98 9.79
C VAL A 424 14.53 -8.56 8.35
N HIS A 425 15.55 -8.58 7.50
CA HIS A 425 15.45 -8.12 6.13
C HIS A 425 14.41 -8.98 5.38
N SER A 426 13.58 -8.33 4.57
CA SER A 426 12.44 -8.89 3.81
C SER A 426 12.73 -10.16 3.00
N TYR A 427 14.00 -10.55 2.84
CA TYR A 427 14.45 -11.69 2.05
C TYR A 427 14.47 -13.02 2.84
N ALA A 428 14.64 -13.02 4.16
CA ALA A 428 14.69 -14.26 4.94
C ALA A 428 13.30 -14.91 5.11
N TYR A 429 12.25 -14.10 5.29
CA TYR A 429 10.87 -14.58 5.40
C TYR A 429 10.31 -15.04 4.05
N SER A 430 10.72 -14.44 2.93
CA SER A 430 10.30 -14.88 1.58
C SER A 430 10.86 -16.26 1.24
N THR A 431 12.10 -16.57 1.66
CA THR A 431 12.72 -17.88 1.40
C THR A 431 12.06 -18.99 2.23
N ILE A 432 11.77 -18.73 3.51
CA ILE A 432 11.08 -19.69 4.40
C ILE A 432 9.62 -19.91 3.97
N SER A 433 8.91 -18.86 3.54
CA SER A 433 7.51 -18.98 3.04
C SER A 433 7.41 -19.56 1.62
N PHE A 434 8.53 -19.62 0.89
CA PHE A 434 8.64 -20.29 -0.40
C PHE A 434 9.02 -21.76 -0.25
N GLN A 435 9.99 -22.08 0.62
CA GLN A 435 10.31 -23.46 1.02
C GLN A 435 9.09 -24.14 1.69
N LYS A 436 8.26 -23.38 2.40
CA LYS A 436 6.94 -23.79 2.93
C LYS A 436 5.98 -24.32 1.85
N ARG A 437 6.01 -23.75 0.63
CA ARG A 437 5.08 -24.11 -0.46
C ARG A 437 5.48 -25.40 -1.19
N GLN A 438 6.74 -25.81 -1.11
CA GLN A 438 7.20 -27.09 -1.68
C GLN A 438 7.17 -28.25 -0.69
N ALA A 439 7.31 -27.98 0.61
CA ALA A 439 7.41 -29.04 1.62
C ALA A 439 6.05 -29.53 2.17
N LEU A 440 4.97 -28.75 2.09
CA LEU A 440 3.70 -29.10 2.74
C LEU A 440 2.66 -29.56 1.72
N ASP A 441 2.15 -30.79 1.91
CA ASP A 441 0.89 -31.21 1.30
C ASP A 441 -0.29 -30.43 1.91
N GLY A 442 -1.43 -30.46 1.23
CA GLY A 442 -2.61 -29.61 1.49
C GLY A 442 -3.24 -29.69 2.89
N ASP A 443 -2.71 -30.51 3.80
CA ASP A 443 -3.14 -30.68 5.19
C ASP A 443 -2.21 -30.01 6.23
N GLY A 444 -1.10 -29.41 5.80
CA GLY A 444 -0.17 -28.69 6.69
C GLY A 444 0.70 -29.59 7.58
N ARG A 445 0.83 -30.88 7.28
CA ARG A 445 1.69 -31.84 8.01
C ARG A 445 2.73 -32.45 7.06
N LEU A 446 3.98 -32.55 7.52
CA LEU A 446 5.06 -33.19 6.74
C LEU A 446 5.34 -34.59 7.29
N THR A 447 5.06 -35.64 6.53
CA THR A 447 5.28 -37.03 6.98
C THR A 447 6.78 -37.35 7.09
N GLY A 448 7.17 -38.29 7.97
CA GLY A 448 8.59 -38.63 8.15
C GLY A 448 9.29 -39.17 6.91
N GLY A 449 8.55 -39.81 6.00
CA GLY A 449 9.11 -40.29 4.72
C GLY A 449 9.50 -39.14 3.79
N ASP A 450 8.70 -38.08 3.76
CA ASP A 450 8.91 -36.95 2.85
C ASP A 450 9.82 -35.88 3.46
N ALA A 451 9.77 -35.69 4.78
CA ALA A 451 10.74 -34.87 5.50
C ALA A 451 12.17 -35.38 5.35
N THR A 452 12.37 -36.70 5.39
CA THR A 452 13.70 -37.30 5.23
C THR A 452 14.24 -37.10 3.82
N LYS A 453 13.37 -37.19 2.79
CA LYS A 453 13.74 -36.89 1.40
C LYS A 453 14.05 -35.40 1.21
N PHE A 454 13.24 -34.53 1.81
CA PHE A 454 13.40 -33.09 1.72
C PHE A 454 14.68 -32.62 2.42
N PHE A 455 14.90 -33.00 3.68
CA PHE A 455 16.14 -32.67 4.40
C PHE A 455 17.38 -33.30 3.77
N ALA A 456 17.27 -34.43 3.06
CA ALA A 456 18.40 -34.99 2.31
C ALA A 456 18.92 -34.07 1.20
N MET A 457 18.13 -33.10 0.74
CA MET A 457 18.57 -32.08 -0.23
C MET A 457 19.54 -31.07 0.38
N SER A 458 19.72 -31.06 1.71
CA SER A 458 20.70 -30.20 2.39
C SER A 458 22.14 -30.72 2.32
N ASN A 459 22.38 -31.87 1.66
CA ASN A 459 23.69 -32.55 1.55
C ASN A 459 24.35 -32.92 2.89
N LEU A 460 23.61 -32.97 3.99
CA LEU A 460 24.14 -33.42 5.27
C LEU A 460 24.28 -34.96 5.31
N PRO A 461 25.27 -35.50 6.05
CA PRO A 461 25.41 -36.93 6.25
C PRO A 461 24.13 -37.56 6.85
N ARG A 462 23.76 -38.76 6.39
CA ARG A 462 22.60 -39.52 6.91
C ARG A 462 22.54 -39.63 8.45
N PRO A 463 23.67 -39.78 9.19
CA PRO A 463 23.65 -39.79 10.66
C PRO A 463 23.12 -38.47 11.26
N GLU A 464 23.52 -37.33 10.70
CA GLU A 464 23.13 -35.99 11.17
C GLU A 464 21.67 -35.68 10.82
N LEU A 465 21.21 -36.04 9.62
CA LEU A 465 19.80 -35.89 9.23
C LEU A 465 18.86 -36.68 10.14
N LYS A 466 19.28 -37.88 10.57
CA LYS A 466 18.51 -38.70 11.51
C LYS A 466 18.44 -38.05 12.90
N GLN A 467 19.48 -37.31 13.28
CA GLN A 467 19.54 -36.55 14.52
C GLN A 467 18.67 -35.29 14.45
N VAL A 468 18.71 -34.55 13.34
CA VAL A 468 17.81 -33.42 13.05
C VAL A 468 16.35 -33.87 13.14
N TRP A 469 16.00 -34.99 12.50
CA TRP A 469 14.65 -35.55 12.56
C TRP A 469 14.25 -35.93 13.99
N ALA A 470 15.11 -36.61 14.74
CA ALA A 470 14.81 -37.05 16.09
C ALA A 470 14.60 -35.88 17.07
N ILE A 471 15.25 -34.73 16.82
CA ILE A 471 15.08 -33.51 17.62
C ILE A 471 13.85 -32.72 17.17
N ALA A 472 13.59 -32.66 15.86
CA ALA A 472 12.42 -31.99 15.30
C ALA A 472 11.11 -32.72 15.69
N ASP A 473 11.04 -34.05 15.54
CA ASP A 473 9.91 -34.87 16.00
C ASP A 473 10.06 -35.26 17.49
N SER A 474 10.24 -34.26 18.34
CA SER A 474 10.42 -34.43 19.79
C SER A 474 9.26 -35.18 20.46
N LYS A 475 8.06 -35.14 19.84
CA LYS A 475 6.84 -35.79 20.32
C LYS A 475 6.63 -37.21 19.76
N ARG A 476 7.52 -37.69 18.87
CA ARG A 476 7.44 -39.00 18.19
C ARG A 476 6.11 -39.27 17.49
N GLN A 477 5.56 -38.24 16.86
CA GLN A 477 4.24 -38.31 16.22
C GLN A 477 4.32 -38.90 14.80
N GLY A 478 5.53 -39.04 14.23
CA GLY A 478 5.75 -39.61 12.90
C GLY A 478 5.51 -38.62 11.75
N PHE A 479 5.18 -37.37 12.08
CA PHE A 479 5.03 -36.24 11.16
C PHE A 479 5.50 -34.95 11.86
N LEU A 480 5.96 -33.96 11.10
CA LEU A 480 6.37 -32.66 11.63
C LEU A 480 5.25 -31.64 11.44
N SER A 481 4.90 -30.94 12.53
CA SER A 481 4.10 -29.71 12.45
C SER A 481 4.93 -28.54 11.91
N PHE A 482 4.28 -27.42 11.57
CA PHE A 482 5.00 -26.23 11.07
C PHE A 482 6.10 -25.76 12.03
N ARG A 483 5.82 -25.77 13.34
CA ARG A 483 6.79 -25.37 14.35
C ARG A 483 7.98 -26.34 14.40
N ASP A 484 7.70 -27.64 14.33
CA ASP A 484 8.71 -28.69 14.36
C ASP A 484 9.57 -28.70 13.08
N PHE A 485 8.97 -28.37 11.93
CA PHE A 485 9.67 -28.20 10.67
C PHE A 485 10.62 -26.99 10.68
N VAL A 486 10.20 -25.86 11.25
CA VAL A 486 11.07 -24.68 11.38
C VAL A 486 12.26 -24.99 12.29
N VAL A 487 12.04 -25.71 13.39
CA VAL A 487 13.13 -26.20 14.25
C VAL A 487 14.06 -27.12 13.47
N GLY A 488 13.52 -28.03 12.64
CA GLY A 488 14.31 -28.87 11.73
C GLY A 488 15.18 -28.06 10.77
N MET A 489 14.62 -27.03 10.12
CA MET A 489 15.35 -26.17 9.18
C MET A 489 16.44 -25.32 9.84
N GLN A 490 16.21 -24.86 11.07
CA GLN A 490 17.22 -24.16 11.87
C GLN A 490 18.37 -25.10 12.27
N LEU A 491 18.07 -26.35 12.62
CA LEU A 491 19.08 -27.36 12.92
C LEU A 491 19.89 -27.75 11.67
N VAL A 492 19.27 -27.81 10.49
CA VAL A 492 19.97 -28.00 9.21
C VAL A 492 20.93 -26.84 8.93
N ALA A 493 20.50 -25.59 9.14
CA ALA A 493 21.36 -24.42 8.94
C ALA A 493 22.56 -24.42 9.90
N LEU A 494 22.35 -24.81 11.16
CA LEU A 494 23.43 -24.98 12.15
C LEU A 494 24.42 -26.09 11.76
N ALA A 495 23.90 -27.23 11.29
CA ALA A 495 24.73 -28.35 10.83
C ALA A 495 25.57 -27.98 9.60
N GLN A 496 24.97 -27.27 8.64
CA GLN A 496 25.68 -26.77 7.45
C GLN A 496 26.74 -25.70 7.79
N ALA A 497 26.54 -24.94 8.88
CA ALA A 497 27.52 -24.02 9.42
C ALA A 497 28.65 -24.72 10.22
N GLY A 498 28.61 -26.05 10.36
CA GLY A 498 29.66 -26.86 11.00
C GLY A 498 29.48 -27.08 12.51
N HIS A 499 28.31 -26.78 13.07
CA HIS A 499 28.01 -27.01 14.49
C HIS A 499 27.41 -28.40 14.73
N ALA A 500 27.73 -29.03 15.87
CA ALA A 500 27.20 -30.34 16.24
C ALA A 500 25.70 -30.27 16.57
N VAL A 501 24.90 -31.19 16.02
CA VAL A 501 23.43 -31.20 16.16
C VAL A 501 23.01 -31.83 17.49
N THR A 502 23.11 -31.12 18.62
CA THR A 502 22.65 -31.61 19.93
C THR A 502 21.38 -30.90 20.40
N SER A 503 20.53 -31.60 21.16
CA SER A 503 19.27 -31.08 21.71
C SER A 503 19.45 -29.88 22.65
N ASP A 504 20.64 -29.74 23.22
CA ASP A 504 20.93 -28.76 24.27
C ASP A 504 21.21 -27.35 23.73
N LEU A 505 21.40 -27.19 22.41
CA LEU A 505 21.68 -25.90 21.76
C LEU A 505 20.42 -25.07 21.44
N LEU A 506 19.22 -25.61 21.60
CA LEU A 506 17.96 -24.86 21.46
C LEU A 506 17.66 -23.98 22.71
N ASN A 507 18.38 -24.21 23.82
CA ASN A 507 18.20 -23.50 25.09
C ASN A 507 19.42 -22.66 25.53
N ALA A 508 20.54 -22.71 24.80
CA ALA A 508 21.72 -21.89 25.07
C ALA A 508 21.82 -20.78 24.02
N ASP A 509 22.24 -19.57 24.43
CA ASP A 509 22.40 -18.34 23.64
C ASP A 509 23.29 -18.54 22.38
N VAL A 510 22.76 -19.19 21.35
CA VAL A 510 23.34 -19.20 20.01
C VAL A 510 22.62 -18.12 19.20
N ASP A 511 23.40 -17.17 18.71
CA ASP A 511 22.92 -15.96 18.04
C ASP A 511 22.38 -16.30 16.62
N PHE A 512 21.14 -16.81 16.55
CA PHE A 512 20.45 -17.21 15.32
C PHE A 512 20.27 -16.06 14.31
N GLU A 513 20.54 -14.80 14.70
CA GLU A 513 20.39 -13.62 13.85
C GLU A 513 21.49 -13.46 12.79
N ASN A 514 22.63 -14.17 12.92
CA ASN A 514 23.75 -14.07 11.98
C ASN A 514 24.04 -15.35 11.16
N LEU A 515 23.18 -16.38 11.24
CA LEU A 515 23.34 -17.62 10.48
C LEU A 515 22.78 -17.48 9.04
N PRO A 516 23.53 -17.89 8.00
CA PRO A 516 23.02 -17.94 6.63
C PRO A 516 21.90 -18.98 6.51
N PRO A 517 20.89 -18.74 5.66
CA PRO A 517 19.78 -19.68 5.47
C PRO A 517 20.29 -21.02 4.91
N PRO A 518 19.61 -22.14 5.24
CA PRO A 518 20.04 -23.47 4.82
C PRO A 518 19.96 -23.62 3.29
N VAL A 519 21.01 -24.16 2.71
CA VAL A 519 21.15 -24.37 1.27
C VAL A 519 20.62 -25.76 0.91
N MET A 520 19.66 -25.83 -0.01
CA MET A 520 19.04 -27.08 -0.47
C MET A 520 19.35 -27.29 -1.95
N GLU A 521 20.17 -28.29 -2.29
CA GLU A 521 20.62 -28.54 -3.65
C GLU A 521 19.50 -29.21 -4.48
N GLY A 522 19.25 -28.72 -5.70
CA GLY A 522 18.20 -29.25 -6.59
C GLY A 522 16.80 -28.63 -6.41
N LEU A 523 16.62 -27.70 -5.47
CA LEU A 523 15.36 -26.95 -5.30
C LEU A 523 15.00 -26.16 -6.57
N ASP A 524 16.00 -25.63 -7.27
CA ASP A 524 15.87 -24.85 -8.50
C ASP A 524 15.40 -25.68 -9.71
N VAL A 525 15.70 -26.99 -9.70
CA VAL A 525 15.29 -27.94 -10.74
C VAL A 525 13.87 -28.44 -10.47
N LEU A 526 13.49 -28.67 -9.20
CA LEU A 526 12.10 -28.96 -8.82
C LEU A 526 11.16 -27.76 -9.07
N LEU A 527 11.68 -26.52 -9.03
CA LEU A 527 10.94 -25.33 -9.47
C LEU A 527 10.66 -25.34 -10.98
N ALA A 528 11.54 -25.93 -11.78
CA ALA A 528 11.31 -26.11 -13.21
C ALA A 528 10.41 -27.34 -13.51
N GLU A 529 10.42 -28.36 -12.65
CA GLU A 529 9.64 -29.58 -12.83
C GLU A 529 8.16 -29.42 -12.39
N VAL A 530 7.87 -28.60 -11.36
CA VAL A 530 6.48 -28.25 -10.98
C VAL A 530 5.78 -27.41 -12.06
N ASP A 531 6.54 -26.65 -12.86
CA ASP A 531 6.03 -25.97 -14.06
C ASP A 531 5.82 -26.96 -15.24
N GLY A 532 6.44 -28.14 -15.21
CA GLY A 532 6.37 -29.17 -16.26
C GLY A 532 5.38 -30.32 -15.99
N MET A 533 4.89 -30.49 -14.75
CA MET A 533 4.10 -31.65 -14.33
C MET A 533 2.57 -31.43 -14.35
N VAL A 534 2.05 -30.68 -15.33
CA VAL A 534 0.60 -30.65 -15.69
C VAL A 534 0.31 -31.38 -17.00
N GLY A 535 1.34 -31.94 -17.66
CA GLY A 535 1.24 -32.46 -19.02
C GLY A 535 1.24 -33.98 -19.16
N SER A 536 0.61 -34.78 -18.30
CA SER A 536 0.43 -36.21 -18.60
C SER A 536 -0.55 -36.91 -17.66
N ASN A 537 -1.79 -37.06 -18.12
CA ASN A 537 -2.58 -38.29 -18.01
C ASN A 537 -3.97 -38.05 -18.64
N LEU A 538 -4.20 -38.59 -19.84
CA LEU A 538 -5.44 -39.24 -20.29
C LEU A 538 -5.43 -39.44 -21.82
N LEU A 539 -4.98 -40.62 -22.25
CA LEU A 539 -5.33 -41.18 -23.55
C LEU A 539 -5.93 -42.57 -23.31
N ILE A 540 -7.24 -42.72 -23.57
CA ILE A 540 -7.87 -43.97 -24.00
C ILE A 540 -8.94 -43.61 -25.03
N GLY A 541 -8.90 -44.26 -26.20
CA GLY A 541 -10.06 -44.42 -27.07
C GLY A 541 -9.79 -44.28 -28.56
N GLU A 542 -9.28 -45.34 -29.20
CA GLU A 542 -9.34 -45.54 -30.65
C GLU A 542 -10.79 -45.63 -31.16
N ALA A 543 -11.07 -45.11 -32.36
CA ALA A 543 -11.60 -45.88 -33.49
C ALA A 543 -12.10 -44.98 -34.65
N GLY A 544 -11.77 -45.39 -35.89
CA GLY A 544 -12.73 -45.31 -37.01
C GLY A 544 -12.49 -44.25 -38.08
N SER A 545 -11.75 -44.62 -39.12
CA SER A 545 -11.65 -43.95 -40.42
C SER A 545 -12.87 -44.21 -41.32
N ALA A 546 -13.35 -43.19 -42.04
CA ALA A 546 -13.95 -43.30 -43.38
C ALA A 546 -14.28 -41.91 -43.99
N PRO A 547 -14.35 -41.76 -45.33
CA PRO A 547 -13.96 -40.53 -46.03
C PRO A 547 -15.12 -39.64 -46.52
N VAL A 548 -14.75 -38.37 -46.70
CA VAL A 548 -15.46 -37.25 -47.34
C VAL A 548 -15.93 -37.57 -48.77
N PRO A 549 -16.99 -36.88 -49.26
CA PRO A 549 -16.93 -36.32 -50.60
C PRO A 549 -17.18 -34.82 -50.64
N ALA A 550 -16.44 -34.21 -51.56
CA ALA A 550 -16.21 -32.79 -51.77
C ALA A 550 -17.43 -32.02 -52.31
N ALA A 551 -17.46 -30.73 -52.00
CA ALA A 551 -18.25 -29.74 -52.71
C ALA A 551 -17.60 -29.42 -54.08
N PRO A 552 -18.38 -29.18 -55.15
CA PRO A 552 -17.86 -28.66 -56.39
C PRO A 552 -17.72 -27.14 -56.33
N THR A 553 -16.52 -26.71 -56.65
CA THR A 553 -16.10 -25.35 -56.93
C THR A 553 -16.80 -24.78 -58.16
N THR A 554 -17.10 -23.48 -58.13
CA THR A 554 -17.06 -22.66 -59.34
C THR A 554 -16.35 -21.36 -59.04
N SER A 555 -15.18 -21.25 -59.66
CA SER A 555 -14.48 -20.00 -59.87
C SER A 555 -14.96 -19.41 -61.20
N TRP A 556 -15.16 -18.10 -61.29
CA TRP A 556 -14.75 -17.37 -62.50
C TRP A 556 -14.65 -15.84 -62.34
N PHE A 557 -13.40 -15.40 -62.55
CA PHE A 557 -12.84 -14.19 -63.18
C PHE A 557 -13.25 -12.75 -62.82
N SER A 558 -12.28 -12.10 -62.15
CA SER A 558 -11.59 -10.82 -62.43
C SER A 558 -12.30 -9.69 -63.21
N SER A 559 -12.24 -8.49 -62.63
CA SER A 559 -11.56 -7.37 -63.29
C SER A 559 -11.01 -6.35 -62.28
N SER A 560 -9.77 -5.96 -62.50
CA SER A 560 -9.02 -4.94 -61.79
C SER A 560 -9.62 -3.54 -61.95
N LYS A 561 -10.01 -2.89 -60.85
CA LYS A 561 -10.16 -1.43 -60.76
C LYS A 561 -9.96 -0.98 -59.31
N SER A 562 -9.11 0.05 -59.17
CA SER A 562 -8.91 1.01 -58.07
C SER A 562 -9.73 0.77 -56.79
N SER A 563 -9.03 0.69 -55.65
CA SER A 563 -9.58 0.69 -54.28
C SER A 563 -10.55 1.85 -54.08
N LYS A 564 -11.84 1.59 -54.31
CA LYS A 564 -12.90 2.54 -53.97
C LYS A 564 -12.95 2.67 -52.45
N LYS A 565 -12.67 3.88 -51.96
CA LYS A 565 -13.02 4.31 -50.60
C LYS A 565 -14.47 3.91 -50.31
N ILE A 566 -14.69 3.36 -49.11
CA ILE A 566 -16.02 2.95 -48.68
C ILE A 566 -16.89 4.19 -48.62
N SER A 567 -17.96 4.23 -49.43
CA SER A 567 -18.94 5.31 -49.37
C SER A 567 -19.67 5.24 -48.03
N LEU A 568 -19.44 6.25 -47.19
CA LEU A 568 -20.01 6.41 -45.85
C LEU A 568 -21.52 6.70 -45.86
N THR A 569 -22.13 6.95 -47.02
CA THR A 569 -23.57 7.24 -47.14
C THR A 569 -24.48 6.04 -46.87
N SER A 570 -23.92 4.83 -46.67
CA SER A 570 -24.69 3.60 -46.40
C SER A 570 -24.48 3.05 -44.98
N VAL A 571 -23.82 3.79 -44.09
CA VAL A 571 -23.53 3.34 -42.72
C VAL A 571 -24.44 4.12 -41.76
N THR A 572 -25.15 3.39 -40.89
CA THR A 572 -26.13 3.95 -39.95
C THR A 572 -25.60 4.07 -38.53
N SER A 573 -24.62 3.24 -38.14
CA SER A 573 -24.02 3.22 -36.80
C SER A 573 -22.56 2.74 -36.83
N ILE A 574 -21.85 2.86 -35.70
CA ILE A 574 -20.50 2.28 -35.54
C ILE A 574 -20.53 0.76 -35.78
N VAL A 575 -21.53 0.05 -35.24
CA VAL A 575 -21.65 -1.41 -35.36
C VAL A 575 -21.83 -1.82 -36.82
N ASP A 576 -22.68 -1.11 -37.57
CA ASP A 576 -22.87 -1.34 -39.01
C ASP A 576 -21.59 -1.07 -39.80
N GLY A 577 -20.84 -0.03 -39.41
CA GLY A 577 -19.54 0.29 -39.98
C GLY A 577 -18.53 -0.83 -39.77
N LEU A 578 -18.37 -1.32 -38.53
CA LEU A 578 -17.47 -2.42 -38.20
C LEU A 578 -17.87 -3.72 -38.93
N LYS A 579 -19.16 -4.03 -38.97
CA LYS A 579 -19.71 -5.19 -39.71
C LYS A 579 -19.37 -5.13 -41.21
N LYS A 580 -19.52 -3.95 -41.82
CA LYS A 580 -19.17 -3.74 -43.23
C LYS A 580 -17.67 -3.87 -43.46
N LEU A 581 -16.84 -3.28 -42.60
CA LEU A 581 -15.38 -3.41 -42.65
C LEU A 581 -14.93 -4.86 -42.49
N TYR A 582 -15.57 -5.62 -41.58
CA TYR A 582 -15.30 -7.05 -41.41
C TYR A 582 -15.53 -7.81 -42.71
N ILE A 583 -16.74 -7.71 -43.27
CA ILE A 583 -17.13 -8.48 -44.46
C ILE A 583 -16.27 -8.12 -45.67
N GLN A 584 -15.93 -6.84 -45.84
CA GLN A 584 -15.24 -6.35 -47.03
C GLN A 584 -13.72 -6.51 -46.97
N LYS A 585 -13.10 -6.34 -45.80
CA LYS A 585 -11.63 -6.23 -45.68
C LYS A 585 -11.00 -7.33 -44.82
N LEU A 586 -11.58 -7.65 -43.65
CA LEU A 586 -10.97 -8.60 -42.72
C LEU A 586 -11.33 -10.08 -43.02
N LYS A 587 -12.61 -10.37 -43.26
CA LYS A 587 -13.10 -11.74 -43.54
C LYS A 587 -12.39 -12.41 -44.73
N PRO A 588 -12.10 -11.74 -45.86
CA PRO A 588 -11.33 -12.35 -46.95
C PRO A 588 -9.93 -12.80 -46.52
N LEU A 589 -9.27 -12.05 -45.63
CA LEU A 589 -7.97 -12.42 -45.08
C LEU A 589 -8.09 -13.64 -44.15
N GLU A 590 -9.08 -13.62 -43.24
CA GLU A 590 -9.33 -14.75 -42.32
C GLU A 590 -9.57 -16.06 -43.07
N VAL A 591 -10.40 -16.03 -44.11
CA VAL A 591 -10.72 -17.21 -44.92
C VAL A 591 -9.51 -17.66 -45.74
N ALA A 592 -8.75 -16.74 -46.35
CA ALA A 592 -7.62 -17.09 -47.20
C ALA A 592 -6.48 -17.79 -46.44
N TYR A 593 -6.31 -17.48 -45.15
CA TYR A 593 -5.24 -18.03 -44.32
C TYR A 593 -5.76 -18.97 -43.21
N HIS A 594 -7.00 -19.47 -43.32
CA HIS A 594 -7.59 -20.43 -42.37
C HIS A 594 -7.62 -19.97 -40.91
N PHE A 595 -7.80 -18.66 -40.66
CA PHE A 595 -7.79 -18.11 -39.30
C PHE A 595 -8.81 -18.77 -38.35
N ASN A 596 -9.94 -19.22 -38.90
CA ASN A 596 -11.00 -19.90 -38.16
C ASN A 596 -10.58 -21.23 -37.52
N ASP A 597 -9.58 -21.90 -38.08
CA ASP A 597 -9.12 -23.20 -37.62
C ASP A 597 -8.03 -23.09 -36.53
N PHE A 598 -7.34 -21.94 -36.46
CA PHE A 598 -6.22 -21.72 -35.55
C PHE A 598 -6.54 -20.83 -34.35
N VAL A 599 -7.41 -19.83 -34.52
CA VAL A 599 -7.58 -18.78 -33.50
C VAL A 599 -9.03 -18.62 -33.10
N SER A 600 -9.93 -18.33 -34.04
CA SER A 600 -11.32 -18.04 -33.70
C SER A 600 -12.26 -18.17 -34.89
N PRO A 601 -13.47 -18.76 -34.71
CA PRO A 601 -14.49 -18.85 -35.76
C PRO A 601 -14.80 -17.52 -36.44
N LEU A 602 -15.29 -17.58 -37.67
CA LEU A 602 -15.71 -16.38 -38.42
C LEU A 602 -16.88 -15.69 -37.72
N LEU A 603 -16.87 -14.36 -37.71
CA LEU A 603 -17.95 -13.57 -37.10
C LEU A 603 -19.20 -13.62 -37.98
N THR A 604 -20.35 -13.82 -37.34
CA THR A 604 -21.67 -13.80 -37.95
C THR A 604 -22.32 -12.42 -37.80
N ASN A 605 -23.38 -12.14 -38.57
CA ASN A 605 -24.12 -10.88 -38.41
C ASN A 605 -24.69 -10.72 -37.00
N SER A 606 -25.18 -11.82 -36.40
CA SER A 606 -25.67 -11.87 -35.03
C SER A 606 -24.61 -11.52 -33.99
N ASP A 607 -23.32 -11.77 -34.25
CA ASP A 607 -22.25 -11.38 -33.30
C ASP A 607 -22.07 -9.86 -33.22
N PHE A 608 -22.31 -9.14 -34.32
CA PHE A 608 -22.27 -7.67 -34.35
C PHE A 608 -23.54 -7.07 -33.76
N ASP A 609 -24.70 -7.63 -34.12
CA ASP A 609 -26.02 -7.11 -33.77
C ASP A 609 -26.45 -7.51 -32.34
N ALA A 610 -25.74 -8.46 -31.71
CA ALA A 610 -26.03 -8.90 -30.35
C ALA A 610 -26.04 -7.71 -29.38
N LYS A 611 -26.97 -7.71 -28.43
CA LYS A 611 -26.94 -6.75 -27.32
C LYS A 611 -25.88 -7.12 -26.29
N PRO A 612 -25.37 -6.16 -25.50
CA PRO A 612 -24.48 -6.47 -24.40
C PRO A 612 -25.12 -7.46 -23.43
N MET A 613 -24.32 -8.39 -22.89
CA MET A 613 -24.81 -9.44 -22.00
C MET A 613 -24.24 -9.31 -20.59
N VAL A 614 -25.11 -9.45 -19.58
CA VAL A 614 -24.74 -9.46 -18.16
C VAL A 614 -25.08 -10.82 -17.57
N MET A 615 -24.05 -11.56 -17.16
CA MET A 615 -24.21 -12.88 -16.56
C MET A 615 -24.19 -12.79 -15.04
N LEU A 616 -25.16 -13.43 -14.38
CA LEU A 616 -25.19 -13.57 -12.93
C LEU A 616 -24.75 -14.98 -12.55
N LEU A 617 -23.64 -15.09 -11.84
CA LEU A 617 -23.08 -16.36 -11.39
C LEU A 617 -22.95 -16.38 -9.87
N GLY A 618 -23.23 -17.52 -9.25
CA GLY A 618 -23.12 -17.67 -7.80
C GLY A 618 -23.74 -18.97 -7.31
N GLN A 619 -23.45 -19.31 -6.06
CA GLN A 619 -23.96 -20.52 -5.42
C GLN A 619 -25.48 -20.53 -5.24
N TYR A 620 -25.99 -21.67 -4.77
CA TYR A 620 -27.39 -21.83 -4.47
C TYR A 620 -27.89 -20.78 -3.45
N SER A 621 -29.10 -20.26 -3.66
CA SER A 621 -29.75 -19.29 -2.76
C SER A 621 -29.07 -17.91 -2.60
N THR A 622 -28.02 -17.56 -3.38
CA THR A 622 -27.37 -16.23 -3.29
C THR A 622 -28.24 -15.07 -3.78
N GLY A 623 -29.34 -15.37 -4.47
CA GLY A 623 -30.34 -14.38 -4.89
C GLY A 623 -30.20 -13.86 -6.32
N LYS A 624 -29.63 -14.63 -7.25
CA LYS A 624 -29.51 -14.26 -8.69
C LYS A 624 -30.85 -13.89 -9.34
N THR A 625 -31.81 -14.80 -9.31
CA THR A 625 -33.16 -14.55 -9.85
C THR A 625 -33.87 -13.39 -9.13
N THR A 626 -33.69 -13.28 -7.81
CA THR A 626 -34.23 -12.15 -7.03
C THR A 626 -33.59 -10.82 -7.42
N PHE A 627 -32.27 -10.82 -7.71
CA PHE A 627 -31.55 -9.64 -8.17
C PHE A 627 -32.09 -9.16 -9.52
N ILE A 628 -32.32 -10.08 -10.47
CA ILE A 628 -32.92 -9.75 -11.77
C ILE A 628 -34.32 -9.16 -11.57
N LYS A 629 -35.16 -9.81 -10.76
CA LYS A 629 -36.49 -9.30 -10.42
C LYS A 629 -36.42 -7.89 -9.82
N HIS A 630 -35.47 -7.67 -8.91
CA HIS A 630 -35.28 -6.37 -8.27
C HIS A 630 -34.81 -5.28 -9.24
N LEU A 631 -33.99 -5.65 -10.22
CA LEU A 631 -33.50 -4.75 -11.27
C LEU A 631 -34.61 -4.39 -12.26
N LEU A 632 -35.41 -5.37 -12.68
CA LEU A 632 -36.54 -5.18 -13.60
C LEU A 632 -37.80 -4.65 -12.90
N LYS A 633 -37.84 -4.64 -11.56
CA LYS A 633 -39.02 -4.34 -10.74
C LYS A 633 -40.23 -5.24 -11.02
N MET A 634 -40.03 -6.33 -11.73
CA MET A 634 -41.05 -7.33 -12.08
C MET A 634 -40.40 -8.69 -12.35
N SER A 635 -41.22 -9.75 -12.36
CA SER A 635 -40.73 -11.11 -12.64
C SER A 635 -40.70 -11.37 -14.14
N TYR A 636 -39.71 -12.13 -14.62
CA TYR A 636 -39.66 -12.58 -16.01
C TYR A 636 -40.37 -13.94 -16.19
N PRO A 637 -40.88 -14.27 -17.40
CA PRO A 637 -41.50 -15.56 -17.69
C PRO A 637 -40.56 -16.75 -17.43
N GLY A 638 -41.01 -17.73 -16.65
CA GLY A 638 -40.19 -18.90 -16.27
C GLY A 638 -39.33 -18.70 -15.02
N ALA A 639 -39.39 -17.52 -14.36
CA ALA A 639 -38.68 -17.30 -13.10
C ALA A 639 -39.29 -18.11 -11.95
N HIS A 640 -38.45 -18.86 -11.22
CA HIS A 640 -38.84 -19.59 -10.02
C HIS A 640 -37.95 -19.20 -8.83
N ILE A 641 -38.52 -18.53 -7.83
CA ILE A 641 -37.81 -18.11 -6.61
C ILE A 641 -38.26 -19.00 -5.44
N GLY A 642 -37.36 -19.83 -4.92
CA GLY A 642 -37.63 -20.66 -3.74
C GLY A 642 -36.36 -20.97 -2.92
N PRO A 643 -36.53 -21.48 -1.68
CA PRO A 643 -35.42 -21.82 -0.79
C PRO A 643 -34.69 -23.13 -1.17
N GLU A 644 -35.37 -24.05 -1.85
CA GLU A 644 -34.84 -25.30 -2.43
C GLU A 644 -34.32 -25.07 -3.86
N PRO A 645 -33.43 -25.92 -4.43
CA PRO A 645 -32.96 -25.89 -5.83
C PRO A 645 -34.04 -25.65 -6.90
N THR A 646 -34.43 -24.39 -7.14
CA THR A 646 -35.52 -24.02 -8.05
C THR A 646 -35.04 -23.72 -9.47
N THR A 647 -33.87 -23.10 -9.63
CA THR A 647 -33.31 -22.76 -10.95
C THR A 647 -32.24 -23.78 -11.35
N ASP A 648 -32.64 -24.77 -12.15
CA ASP A 648 -31.75 -25.78 -12.75
C ASP A 648 -31.40 -25.50 -14.22
N ARG A 649 -31.88 -24.38 -14.76
CA ARG A 649 -31.72 -23.97 -16.17
C ARG A 649 -30.92 -22.68 -16.32
N PHE A 650 -30.21 -22.57 -17.44
CA PHE A 650 -29.69 -21.29 -17.92
C PHE A 650 -30.83 -20.53 -18.57
N VAL A 651 -31.16 -19.35 -18.06
CA VAL A 651 -32.24 -18.51 -18.60
C VAL A 651 -31.65 -17.22 -19.13
N VAL A 652 -31.82 -16.97 -20.43
CA VAL A 652 -31.47 -15.70 -21.05
C VAL A 652 -32.72 -14.82 -21.10
N VAL A 653 -32.72 -13.74 -20.32
CA VAL A 653 -33.81 -12.77 -20.26
C VAL A 653 -33.50 -11.63 -21.22
N MET A 654 -34.30 -11.50 -22.28
CA MET A 654 -34.08 -10.52 -23.35
C MET A 654 -35.37 -9.80 -23.74
N ASN A 655 -35.22 -8.68 -24.45
CA ASN A 655 -36.37 -7.94 -24.94
C ASN A 655 -37.12 -8.72 -26.02
N GLY A 656 -38.44 -8.73 -25.94
CA GLY A 656 -39.31 -9.26 -26.99
C GLY A 656 -40.69 -8.59 -26.95
N PRO A 657 -41.45 -8.65 -28.05
CA PRO A 657 -42.77 -8.03 -28.14
C PRO A 657 -43.80 -8.74 -27.23
N ASP A 658 -43.63 -10.04 -27.03
CA ASP A 658 -44.54 -10.88 -26.25
C ASP A 658 -43.81 -11.48 -25.04
N GLU A 659 -44.54 -11.61 -23.92
CA GLU A 659 -44.08 -12.35 -22.75
C GLU A 659 -44.15 -13.86 -23.02
N ARG A 660 -43.00 -14.48 -23.30
CA ARG A 660 -42.92 -15.91 -23.60
C ARG A 660 -41.61 -16.54 -23.17
N SER A 661 -41.66 -17.85 -22.93
CA SER A 661 -40.48 -18.69 -22.72
C SER A 661 -40.27 -19.58 -23.95
N ILE A 662 -39.04 -19.59 -24.47
CA ILE A 662 -38.62 -20.34 -25.66
C ILE A 662 -37.60 -21.40 -25.23
N PRO A 663 -37.83 -22.70 -25.51
CA PRO A 663 -36.89 -23.76 -25.19
C PRO A 663 -35.55 -23.67 -25.94
N GLY A 664 -34.48 -24.14 -25.31
CA GLY A 664 -33.10 -24.14 -25.80
C GLY A 664 -32.91 -24.75 -27.19
N ASN A 665 -33.58 -25.87 -27.47
CA ASN A 665 -33.52 -26.53 -28.77
C ASN A 665 -34.03 -25.65 -29.92
N THR A 666 -35.01 -24.78 -29.66
CA THR A 666 -35.59 -23.88 -30.67
C THR A 666 -34.71 -22.66 -30.89
N ILE A 667 -34.23 -22.05 -29.81
CA ILE A 667 -33.41 -20.83 -29.87
C ILE A 667 -32.02 -21.09 -30.48
N ALA A 668 -31.45 -22.28 -30.29
CA ALA A 668 -30.14 -22.62 -30.84
C ALA A 668 -30.13 -22.77 -32.38
N VAL A 669 -31.30 -22.91 -33.02
CA VAL A 669 -31.42 -23.03 -34.48
C VAL A 669 -31.82 -21.69 -35.14
N GLN A 670 -32.22 -20.70 -34.34
CA GLN A 670 -32.60 -19.38 -34.83
C GLN A 670 -31.37 -18.57 -35.26
N ALA A 671 -31.25 -18.27 -36.55
CA ALA A 671 -30.10 -17.58 -37.13
C ALA A 671 -30.00 -16.10 -36.75
N ASP A 672 -31.12 -15.50 -36.31
CA ASP A 672 -31.20 -14.15 -35.79
C ASP A 672 -30.71 -14.02 -34.33
N MET A 673 -30.43 -15.15 -33.67
CA MET A 673 -30.06 -15.20 -32.26
C MET A 673 -28.60 -15.64 -32.06
N PRO A 674 -27.84 -15.04 -31.12
CA PRO A 674 -26.41 -15.32 -30.93
C PRO A 674 -26.13 -16.62 -30.14
N PHE A 675 -27.04 -17.59 -30.17
CA PHE A 675 -26.99 -18.80 -29.34
C PHE A 675 -26.75 -20.10 -30.13
N SER A 676 -26.53 -20.00 -31.44
CA SER A 676 -26.24 -21.16 -32.29
C SER A 676 -25.00 -21.94 -31.85
N GLY A 677 -24.00 -21.28 -31.28
CA GLY A 677 -22.81 -21.94 -30.74
C GLY A 677 -23.08 -22.90 -29.59
N LEU A 678 -24.25 -22.81 -28.93
CA LEU A 678 -24.62 -23.71 -27.82
C LEU A 678 -25.01 -25.11 -28.27
N THR A 679 -25.22 -25.35 -29.57
CA THR A 679 -25.53 -26.69 -30.10
C THR A 679 -24.39 -27.69 -29.85
N THR A 680 -23.16 -27.22 -29.67
CA THR A 680 -21.97 -28.05 -29.40
C THR A 680 -22.05 -28.79 -28.07
N PHE A 681 -22.80 -28.27 -27.09
CA PHE A 681 -23.02 -28.91 -25.79
C PHE A 681 -24.12 -30.00 -25.83
N GLY A 682 -24.76 -30.21 -26.99
CA GLY A 682 -25.71 -31.28 -27.22
C GLY A 682 -27.09 -31.08 -26.60
N THR A 683 -27.99 -32.04 -26.85
CA THR A 683 -29.40 -31.99 -26.44
C THR A 683 -29.60 -32.00 -24.92
N ALA A 684 -28.70 -32.65 -24.18
CA ALA A 684 -28.71 -32.69 -22.73
C ALA A 684 -28.65 -31.28 -22.13
N PHE A 685 -27.75 -30.43 -22.62
CA PHE A 685 -27.67 -29.03 -22.21
C PHE A 685 -28.84 -28.20 -22.76
N LEU A 686 -29.18 -28.34 -24.05
CA LEU A 686 -30.23 -27.53 -24.67
C LEU A 686 -31.61 -27.71 -24.00
N SER A 687 -31.86 -28.88 -23.40
CA SER A 687 -33.07 -29.12 -22.58
C SER A 687 -33.09 -28.33 -21.25
N LYS A 688 -31.93 -27.86 -20.79
CA LYS A 688 -31.69 -27.04 -19.59
C LYS A 688 -31.32 -25.60 -19.95
N PHE A 689 -31.56 -25.19 -21.19
CA PHE A 689 -31.37 -23.83 -21.67
C PHE A 689 -32.74 -23.26 -22.08
N GLU A 690 -32.97 -22.00 -21.75
CA GLU A 690 -34.24 -21.33 -21.97
C GLU A 690 -34.02 -19.86 -22.29
N CYS A 691 -34.81 -19.31 -23.20
CA CYS A 691 -34.83 -17.89 -23.51
C CYS A 691 -36.17 -17.30 -23.07
N SER A 692 -36.12 -16.36 -22.14
CA SER A 692 -37.29 -15.63 -21.63
C SER A 692 -37.35 -14.27 -22.33
N GLN A 693 -38.43 -14.03 -23.07
CA GLN A 693 -38.68 -12.78 -23.79
C GLN A 693 -39.77 -11.98 -23.08
N MET A 694 -39.55 -10.69 -22.91
CA MET A 694 -40.55 -9.76 -22.39
C MET A 694 -40.24 -8.32 -22.83
N ALA A 695 -41.26 -7.47 -22.91
CA ALA A 695 -41.05 -6.05 -23.22
C ALA A 695 -40.61 -5.31 -21.96
N HIS A 696 -39.40 -4.75 -21.96
CA HIS A 696 -38.92 -3.96 -20.82
C HIS A 696 -37.85 -2.93 -21.25
N PRO A 697 -37.93 -1.66 -20.80
CA PRO A 697 -36.98 -0.61 -21.21
C PRO A 697 -35.51 -0.96 -20.94
N LEU A 698 -35.18 -1.59 -19.81
CA LEU A 698 -33.80 -2.03 -19.54
C LEU A 698 -33.32 -3.12 -20.51
N LEU A 699 -34.22 -4.02 -20.94
CA LEU A 699 -33.87 -5.11 -21.86
C LEU A 699 -33.71 -4.62 -23.31
N GLU A 700 -34.17 -3.40 -23.62
CA GLU A 700 -33.84 -2.74 -24.89
C GLU A 700 -32.33 -2.50 -25.01
N HIS A 701 -31.65 -2.28 -23.89
CA HIS A 701 -30.23 -1.89 -23.85
C HIS A 701 -29.27 -3.05 -23.61
N PHE A 702 -29.63 -4.06 -22.82
CA PHE A 702 -28.79 -5.24 -22.56
C PHE A 702 -29.63 -6.48 -22.26
N THR A 703 -29.00 -7.64 -22.35
CA THR A 703 -29.58 -8.95 -22.06
C THR A 703 -29.03 -9.48 -20.73
N LEU A 704 -29.88 -10.13 -19.93
CA LEU A 704 -29.48 -10.74 -18.65
C LEU A 704 -29.38 -12.26 -18.81
N VAL A 705 -28.37 -12.87 -18.20
CA VAL A 705 -28.20 -14.33 -18.16
C VAL A 705 -28.28 -14.78 -16.71
N ASP A 706 -29.36 -15.46 -16.35
CA ASP A 706 -29.53 -16.11 -15.05
C ASP A 706 -28.96 -17.53 -15.15
N THR A 707 -27.88 -17.80 -14.40
CA THR A 707 -27.28 -19.13 -14.38
C THR A 707 -27.88 -19.98 -13.27
N PRO A 708 -27.92 -21.33 -13.42
CA PRO A 708 -28.20 -22.23 -12.30
C PRO A 708 -27.28 -21.94 -11.11
N GLY A 709 -27.78 -22.18 -9.89
CA GLY A 709 -26.93 -22.11 -8.70
C GLY A 709 -25.79 -23.14 -8.77
N VAL A 710 -24.55 -22.71 -8.49
CA VAL A 710 -23.44 -23.64 -8.33
C VAL A 710 -23.69 -24.49 -7.07
N LEU A 711 -23.55 -25.80 -7.20
CA LEU A 711 -23.85 -26.75 -6.14
C LEU A 711 -22.64 -26.85 -5.18
N SER A 712 -22.91 -27.26 -3.95
CA SER A 712 -21.89 -27.42 -2.91
C SER A 712 -21.72 -28.92 -2.66
N GLY A 713 -20.80 -29.57 -3.39
CA GLY A 713 -20.37 -30.95 -3.13
C GLY A 713 -20.40 -31.93 -4.32
N GLU A 714 -19.50 -32.92 -4.31
CA GLU A 714 -19.23 -33.87 -5.41
C GLU A 714 -20.46 -34.74 -5.79
N LYS A 715 -21.31 -35.11 -4.83
CA LYS A 715 -22.49 -35.98 -5.06
C LYS A 715 -23.62 -35.32 -5.84
N GLN A 716 -23.70 -33.99 -5.82
CA GLN A 716 -24.68 -33.22 -6.58
C GLN A 716 -24.16 -32.87 -7.99
N ARG A 717 -22.82 -32.85 -8.17
CA ARG A 717 -22.16 -32.61 -9.45
C ARG A 717 -22.44 -33.72 -10.47
N THR A 718 -22.49 -34.97 -10.04
CA THR A 718 -22.80 -36.13 -10.91
C THR A 718 -24.25 -36.16 -11.42
N GLN A 719 -25.12 -35.27 -10.94
CA GLN A 719 -26.49 -35.14 -11.43
C GLN A 719 -26.60 -34.31 -12.73
N ARG A 720 -25.58 -33.54 -13.12
CA ARG A 720 -25.61 -32.75 -14.35
C ARG A 720 -25.18 -33.61 -15.53
N SER A 721 -26.05 -33.75 -16.52
CA SER A 721 -25.80 -34.50 -17.77
C SER A 721 -25.02 -33.69 -18.82
N TYR A 722 -24.46 -32.53 -18.44
CA TYR A 722 -23.76 -31.61 -19.34
C TYR A 722 -22.59 -30.92 -18.63
N ASP A 723 -21.63 -30.42 -19.40
CA ASP A 723 -20.48 -29.68 -18.89
C ASP A 723 -20.86 -28.25 -18.48
N PHE A 724 -21.17 -28.06 -17.20
CA PHE A 724 -21.51 -26.75 -16.64
C PHE A 724 -20.37 -25.74 -16.76
N THR A 725 -19.11 -26.18 -16.57
CA THR A 725 -17.95 -25.29 -16.59
C THR A 725 -17.69 -24.78 -18.01
N GLY A 726 -17.75 -25.67 -19.01
CA GLY A 726 -17.62 -25.31 -20.42
C GLY A 726 -18.72 -24.36 -20.89
N VAL A 727 -19.98 -24.62 -20.53
CA VAL A 727 -21.10 -23.71 -20.83
C VAL A 727 -20.89 -22.33 -20.18
N THR A 728 -20.49 -22.30 -18.91
CA THR A 728 -20.26 -21.03 -18.20
C THR A 728 -19.11 -20.24 -18.83
N SER A 729 -18.04 -20.92 -19.23
CA SER A 729 -16.92 -20.30 -19.96
C SER A 729 -17.37 -19.74 -21.32
N TRP A 730 -18.23 -20.46 -22.04
CA TRP A 730 -18.81 -19.98 -23.31
C TRP A 730 -19.60 -18.68 -23.11
N PHE A 731 -20.46 -18.61 -22.10
CA PHE A 731 -21.19 -17.38 -21.78
C PHE A 731 -20.24 -16.26 -21.33
N ALA A 732 -19.23 -16.57 -20.50
CA ALA A 732 -18.25 -15.59 -20.02
C ALA A 732 -17.48 -14.91 -21.16
N ALA A 733 -17.14 -15.68 -22.21
CA ALA A 733 -16.49 -15.16 -23.40
C ALA A 733 -17.38 -14.14 -24.14
N LYS A 734 -18.68 -14.41 -24.22
CA LYS A 734 -19.67 -13.57 -24.93
C LYS A 734 -20.25 -12.42 -24.09
N CYS A 735 -20.21 -12.51 -22.76
CA CYS A 735 -20.74 -11.48 -21.87
C CYS A 735 -19.82 -10.26 -21.79
N ASP A 736 -20.41 -9.10 -21.46
CA ASP A 736 -19.72 -7.83 -21.25
C ASP A 736 -19.50 -7.54 -19.76
N LEU A 737 -20.35 -8.12 -18.90
CA LEU A 737 -20.23 -8.05 -17.44
C LEU A 737 -20.58 -9.39 -16.81
N ILE A 738 -19.81 -9.78 -15.80
CA ILE A 738 -20.05 -10.99 -15.01
C ILE A 738 -20.20 -10.58 -13.55
N LEU A 739 -21.40 -10.76 -12.99
CA LEU A 739 -21.70 -10.52 -11.59
C LEU A 739 -21.53 -11.81 -10.78
N LEU A 740 -20.54 -11.85 -9.89
CA LEU A 740 -20.35 -12.93 -8.93
C LEU A 740 -21.10 -12.62 -7.63
N LEU A 741 -22.21 -13.31 -7.38
CA LEU A 741 -23.07 -13.10 -6.22
C LEU A 741 -22.69 -14.02 -5.06
N PHE A 742 -22.48 -13.42 -3.89
CA PHE A 742 -22.21 -14.08 -2.62
C PHE A 742 -23.25 -13.70 -1.56
N ASP A 743 -23.50 -14.60 -0.61
CA ASP A 743 -24.37 -14.39 0.55
C ASP A 743 -23.49 -14.39 1.81
N PRO A 744 -23.49 -13.32 2.63
CA PRO A 744 -22.61 -13.20 3.79
C PRO A 744 -22.92 -14.21 4.88
N HIS A 745 -24.15 -14.72 4.94
CA HIS A 745 -24.54 -15.73 5.93
C HIS A 745 -24.05 -17.14 5.54
N LYS A 746 -23.80 -17.36 4.25
CA LYS A 746 -23.36 -18.65 3.68
C LYS A 746 -22.13 -18.47 2.81
N LEU A 747 -21.13 -17.76 3.34
CA LEU A 747 -19.87 -17.54 2.64
C LEU A 747 -19.02 -18.82 2.71
N ASP A 748 -19.36 -19.78 1.86
CA ASP A 748 -18.50 -20.89 1.47
C ASP A 748 -18.12 -20.68 0.00
N ILE A 749 -16.95 -21.12 -0.46
CA ILE A 749 -16.62 -21.17 -1.89
C ILE A 749 -16.32 -22.62 -2.21
N SER A 750 -17.35 -23.34 -2.68
CA SER A 750 -17.24 -24.76 -3.02
C SER A 750 -16.18 -25.00 -4.11
N ASP A 751 -15.60 -26.19 -4.16
CA ASP A 751 -14.58 -26.52 -5.16
C ASP A 751 -15.13 -26.52 -6.59
N GLU A 752 -16.43 -26.78 -6.77
CA GLU A 752 -17.11 -26.54 -8.05
C GLU A 752 -17.12 -25.05 -8.39
N PHE A 753 -17.44 -24.18 -7.43
CA PHE A 753 -17.45 -22.74 -7.68
C PHE A 753 -16.05 -22.18 -7.93
N LYS A 754 -15.01 -22.67 -7.23
CA LYS A 754 -13.61 -22.33 -7.53
C LYS A 754 -13.23 -22.70 -8.96
N ARG A 755 -13.62 -23.89 -9.43
CA ARG A 755 -13.36 -24.33 -10.81
C ARG A 755 -14.08 -23.48 -11.85
N VAL A 756 -15.33 -23.11 -11.56
CA VAL A 756 -16.08 -22.22 -12.45
C VAL A 756 -15.45 -20.84 -12.48
N ILE A 757 -15.05 -20.27 -11.34
CA ILE A 757 -14.34 -18.98 -11.31
C ILE A 757 -12.99 -19.09 -12.05
N ALA A 758 -12.27 -20.21 -11.89
CA ALA A 758 -11.03 -20.45 -12.61
C ALA A 758 -11.22 -20.55 -14.13
N SER A 759 -12.39 -21.01 -14.62
CA SER A 759 -12.71 -21.02 -16.06
C SER A 759 -13.08 -19.64 -16.62
N LEU A 760 -13.19 -18.62 -15.77
CA LEU A 760 -13.36 -17.21 -16.17
C LEU A 760 -12.03 -16.46 -16.35
N ARG A 761 -10.88 -17.13 -16.12
CA ARG A 761 -9.56 -16.51 -16.28
C ARG A 761 -9.38 -15.93 -17.68
N GLY A 762 -8.83 -14.71 -17.76
CA GLY A 762 -8.71 -13.95 -19.01
C GLY A 762 -9.94 -13.07 -19.30
N HIS A 763 -10.96 -13.12 -18.45
CA HIS A 763 -12.12 -12.23 -18.46
C HIS A 763 -12.29 -11.46 -17.14
N ASP A 764 -11.20 -11.35 -16.36
CA ASP A 764 -11.18 -10.75 -15.02
C ASP A 764 -11.63 -9.28 -15.01
N ASP A 765 -11.37 -8.56 -16.11
CA ASP A 765 -11.78 -7.16 -16.30
C ASP A 765 -13.31 -6.97 -16.29
N LYS A 766 -14.05 -8.02 -16.70
CA LYS A 766 -15.53 -8.07 -16.73
C LYS A 766 -16.14 -8.45 -15.39
N ILE A 767 -15.34 -8.94 -14.45
CA ILE A 767 -15.86 -9.51 -13.20
C ILE A 767 -16.16 -8.39 -12.21
N ARG A 768 -17.37 -8.42 -11.64
CA ARG A 768 -17.76 -7.62 -10.48
C ARG A 768 -18.36 -8.53 -9.44
N VAL A 769 -18.05 -8.26 -8.19
CA VAL A 769 -18.51 -9.08 -7.07
C VAL A 769 -19.68 -8.36 -6.40
N VAL A 770 -20.71 -9.10 -6.01
CA VAL A 770 -21.87 -8.57 -5.30
C VAL A 770 -22.04 -9.38 -4.02
N LEU A 771 -21.84 -8.74 -2.88
CA LEU A 771 -22.15 -9.30 -1.57
C LEU A 771 -23.60 -8.94 -1.23
N ASN A 772 -24.52 -9.82 -1.63
CA ASN A 772 -25.96 -9.64 -1.51
C ASN A 772 -26.45 -10.03 -0.11
N LYS A 773 -27.61 -9.54 0.33
CA LYS A 773 -28.19 -9.80 1.66
C LYS A 773 -27.32 -9.31 2.83
N ALA A 774 -26.54 -8.25 2.62
CA ALA A 774 -25.70 -7.64 3.65
C ALA A 774 -26.49 -7.12 4.86
N ASP A 775 -27.79 -6.90 4.72
CA ASP A 775 -28.71 -6.49 5.79
C ASP A 775 -29.03 -7.61 6.80
N GLN A 776 -28.61 -8.84 6.53
CA GLN A 776 -28.87 -9.99 7.41
C GLN A 776 -27.78 -10.23 8.45
N VAL A 777 -26.64 -9.54 8.32
CA VAL A 777 -25.48 -9.66 9.20
C VAL A 777 -25.19 -8.32 9.86
N ASP A 778 -24.64 -8.33 11.07
CA ASP A 778 -24.20 -7.10 11.73
C ASP A 778 -22.94 -6.53 11.05
N THR A 779 -22.61 -5.27 11.34
CA THR A 779 -21.47 -4.58 10.70
C THR A 779 -20.13 -5.27 10.97
N GLN A 780 -19.92 -5.86 12.15
CA GLN A 780 -18.65 -6.54 12.45
C GLN A 780 -18.54 -7.86 11.69
N GLN A 781 -19.62 -8.67 11.69
CA GLN A 781 -19.67 -9.89 10.89
C GLN A 781 -19.54 -9.60 9.40
N LEU A 782 -20.16 -8.54 8.90
CA LEU A 782 -20.04 -8.11 7.51
C LEU A 782 -18.59 -7.82 7.12
N MET A 783 -17.82 -7.13 7.98
CA MET A 783 -16.40 -6.86 7.73
C MET A 783 -15.55 -8.12 7.75
N ARG A 784 -15.86 -9.09 8.62
CA ARG A 784 -15.19 -10.40 8.66
C ARG A 784 -15.46 -11.21 7.38
N VAL A 785 -16.72 -11.28 6.97
CA VAL A 785 -17.16 -11.96 5.74
C VAL A 785 -16.52 -11.30 4.52
N TYR A 786 -16.52 -9.97 4.45
CA TYR A 786 -15.89 -9.22 3.36
C TYR A 786 -14.39 -9.55 3.26
N GLY A 787 -13.67 -9.55 4.38
CA GLY A 787 -12.26 -9.94 4.43
C GLY A 787 -12.03 -11.37 3.94
N ALA A 788 -12.84 -12.33 4.41
CA ALA A 788 -12.76 -13.74 4.01
C ALA A 788 -13.05 -13.94 2.50
N LEU A 789 -14.02 -13.19 1.97
CA LEU A 789 -14.36 -13.22 0.54
C LEU A 789 -13.19 -12.72 -0.31
N MET A 790 -12.61 -11.57 0.05
CA MET A 790 -11.49 -11.00 -0.70
C MET A 790 -10.24 -11.87 -0.64
N TRP A 791 -9.95 -12.46 0.52
CA TRP A 791 -8.86 -13.43 0.66
C TRP A 791 -9.06 -14.65 -0.26
N SER A 792 -10.27 -15.21 -0.27
CA SER A 792 -10.58 -16.40 -1.06
C SER A 792 -10.60 -16.09 -2.56
N LEU A 793 -11.18 -14.97 -2.98
CA LEU A 793 -11.17 -14.52 -4.38
C LEU A 793 -9.76 -14.21 -4.87
N GLY A 794 -8.91 -13.58 -4.04
CA GLY A 794 -7.52 -13.32 -4.39
C GLY A 794 -6.74 -14.59 -4.72
N LYS A 795 -6.98 -15.68 -3.99
CA LYS A 795 -6.38 -17.00 -4.28
C LYS A 795 -6.89 -17.62 -5.57
N VAL A 796 -8.18 -17.48 -5.87
CA VAL A 796 -8.83 -18.16 -7.01
C VAL A 796 -8.62 -17.41 -8.33
N LEU A 797 -8.82 -16.09 -8.33
CA LEU A 797 -8.65 -15.23 -9.51
C LEU A 797 -7.17 -15.13 -9.91
N ASN A 798 -6.25 -15.14 -8.94
CA ASN A 798 -4.81 -15.04 -9.18
C ASN A 798 -4.42 -13.80 -10.02
N THR A 799 -5.14 -12.70 -9.83
CA THR A 799 -4.87 -11.39 -10.45
C THR A 799 -4.26 -10.43 -9.43
N PRO A 800 -3.27 -9.60 -9.80
CA PRO A 800 -2.76 -8.56 -8.90
C PRO A 800 -3.79 -7.44 -8.65
N GLU A 801 -4.79 -7.31 -9.54
CA GLU A 801 -5.87 -6.34 -9.42
C GLU A 801 -6.99 -6.87 -8.53
N VAL A 802 -7.48 -5.98 -7.65
CA VAL A 802 -8.54 -6.27 -6.68
C VAL A 802 -9.91 -6.03 -7.32
N ALA A 803 -10.76 -7.05 -7.35
CA ALA A 803 -12.11 -6.94 -7.90
C ALA A 803 -12.99 -5.98 -7.08
N ARG A 804 -13.80 -5.15 -7.76
CA ARG A 804 -14.80 -4.28 -7.11
C ARG A 804 -15.94 -5.13 -6.54
N VAL A 805 -16.20 -4.98 -5.24
CA VAL A 805 -17.30 -5.65 -4.52
C VAL A 805 -18.39 -4.67 -4.19
N TYR A 806 -19.62 -4.90 -4.64
CA TYR A 806 -20.81 -4.14 -4.27
C TYR A 806 -21.50 -4.77 -3.06
N ILE A 807 -21.66 -4.01 -1.98
CA ILE A 807 -22.23 -4.52 -0.72
C ILE A 807 -23.65 -3.99 -0.53
N GLY A 808 -24.64 -4.88 -0.43
CA GLY A 808 -26.02 -4.44 -0.24
C GLY A 808 -27.04 -5.57 -0.16
N SER A 809 -28.31 -5.22 -0.20
CA SER A 809 -29.43 -6.15 -0.24
C SER A 809 -30.32 -5.86 -1.43
N PHE A 810 -30.20 -6.65 -2.49
CA PHE A 810 -30.84 -6.41 -3.77
C PHE A 810 -32.16 -7.19 -3.87
N ASN A 811 -33.15 -6.74 -3.11
CA ASN A 811 -34.49 -7.32 -3.10
C ASN A 811 -35.55 -6.24 -2.82
N ASP A 812 -36.83 -6.57 -3.00
CA ASP A 812 -37.94 -5.62 -2.84
C ASP A 812 -38.41 -5.48 -1.38
N LYS A 813 -37.77 -6.16 -0.42
CA LYS A 813 -38.16 -6.11 0.99
C LYS A 813 -37.52 -4.88 1.66
N PRO A 814 -38.19 -4.27 2.66
CA PRO A 814 -37.59 -3.19 3.42
C PRO A 814 -36.33 -3.68 4.15
N MET A 815 -35.30 -2.85 4.15
CA MET A 815 -34.04 -3.12 4.85
C MET A 815 -34.28 -3.34 6.34
N ARG A 816 -33.57 -4.31 6.94
CA ARG A 816 -33.58 -4.52 8.39
C ARG A 816 -32.76 -3.45 9.09
N GLU A 817 -33.40 -2.32 9.43
CA GLU A 817 -32.74 -1.17 10.06
C GLU A 817 -32.03 -1.51 11.39
N ALA A 818 -32.53 -2.52 12.12
CA ALA A 818 -31.95 -2.99 13.38
C ALA A 818 -30.57 -3.65 13.24
N ALA A 819 -30.26 -4.28 12.10
CA ALA A 819 -28.99 -5.00 11.88
C ALA A 819 -27.93 -4.12 11.18
N ALA A 820 -28.36 -3.25 10.26
CA ALA A 820 -27.44 -2.41 9.48
C ALA A 820 -26.98 -1.14 10.21
N GLY A 821 -27.78 -0.63 11.15
CA GLY A 821 -27.57 0.69 11.75
C GLY A 821 -27.68 1.84 10.72
N PRO A 822 -27.56 3.11 11.16
CA PRO A 822 -27.70 4.27 10.27
C PRO A 822 -26.55 4.37 9.23
N LEU A 823 -25.34 3.95 9.60
CA LEU A 823 -24.17 3.97 8.72
C LEU A 823 -24.22 2.88 7.62
N GLY A 824 -24.80 1.71 7.94
CA GLY A 824 -24.94 0.62 6.97
C GLY A 824 -25.97 0.91 5.88
N LYS A 825 -27.03 1.65 6.21
CA LYS A 825 -28.05 2.07 5.23
C LYS A 825 -27.49 2.99 4.15
N GLU A 826 -26.78 4.04 4.56
CA GLU A 826 -26.11 4.96 3.62
C GLU A 826 -25.10 4.22 2.75
N LEU A 827 -24.33 3.28 3.34
CA LEU A 827 -23.40 2.45 2.59
C LEU A 827 -24.11 1.60 1.53
N PHE A 828 -25.16 0.86 1.90
CA PHE A 828 -25.84 -0.05 0.97
C PHE A 828 -26.56 0.69 -0.15
N GLU A 829 -27.19 1.83 0.15
CA GLU A 829 -27.82 2.70 -0.86
C GLU A 829 -26.78 3.21 -1.85
N LYS A 830 -25.63 3.71 -1.35
CA LYS A 830 -24.54 4.19 -2.20
C LYS A 830 -23.92 3.09 -3.06
N GLU A 831 -23.70 1.90 -2.50
CA GLU A 831 -23.16 0.75 -3.23
C GLU A 831 -24.14 0.23 -4.30
N GLN A 832 -25.44 0.30 -4.01
CA GLN A 832 -26.49 -0.01 -4.98
C GLN A 832 -26.52 1.00 -6.13
N ASP A 833 -26.41 2.30 -5.83
CA ASP A 833 -26.34 3.36 -6.83
C ASP A 833 -25.08 3.24 -7.71
N ASP A 834 -23.93 2.89 -7.12
CA ASP A 834 -22.70 2.60 -7.84
C ASP A 834 -22.88 1.43 -8.81
N LEU A 835 -23.50 0.32 -8.36
CA LEU A 835 -23.79 -0.84 -9.22
C LEU A 835 -24.75 -0.49 -10.35
N LEU A 836 -25.83 0.25 -10.06
CA LEU A 836 -26.77 0.71 -11.08
C LEU A 836 -26.10 1.63 -12.10
N THR A 837 -25.17 2.47 -11.66
CA THR A 837 -24.37 3.32 -12.53
C THR A 837 -23.45 2.48 -13.42
N ASP A 838 -22.80 1.45 -12.88
CA ASP A 838 -21.98 0.53 -13.68
C ASP A 838 -22.84 -0.21 -14.72
N LEU A 839 -24.02 -0.72 -14.34
CA LEU A 839 -24.98 -1.37 -15.23
C LEU A 839 -25.46 -0.46 -16.37
N LYS A 840 -25.81 0.80 -16.07
CA LYS A 840 -26.21 1.80 -17.07
C LYS A 840 -25.11 2.10 -18.08
N ASN A 841 -23.85 2.03 -17.65
CA ASN A 841 -22.69 2.31 -18.50
C ASN A 841 -22.28 1.09 -19.36
N ILE A 842 -22.87 -0.09 -19.18
CA ILE A 842 -22.50 -1.30 -19.92
C ILE A 842 -22.63 -1.11 -21.44
N PRO A 843 -23.75 -0.61 -21.99
CA PRO A 843 -23.89 -0.49 -23.45
C PRO A 843 -22.80 0.39 -24.08
N LYS A 844 -22.46 1.49 -23.39
CA LYS A 844 -21.35 2.37 -23.76
C LYS A 844 -20.02 1.62 -23.74
N LYS A 845 -19.68 0.96 -22.62
CA LYS A 845 -18.44 0.17 -22.47
C LYS A 845 -18.35 -0.98 -23.47
N ALA A 846 -19.47 -1.64 -23.76
CA ALA A 846 -19.55 -2.76 -24.69
C ALA A 846 -19.28 -2.31 -26.13
N CYS A 847 -19.78 -1.13 -26.53
CA CYS A 847 -19.46 -0.55 -27.83
C CYS A 847 -17.95 -0.28 -27.97
N ASP A 848 -17.34 0.35 -26.96
CA ASP A 848 -15.88 0.61 -26.95
C ASP A 848 -15.07 -0.68 -26.96
N ARG A 849 -15.50 -1.68 -26.17
CA ARG A 849 -14.87 -3.00 -26.14
C ARG A 849 -14.93 -3.68 -27.50
N ARG A 850 -16.08 -3.65 -28.19
CA ARG A 850 -16.25 -4.26 -29.52
C ARG A 850 -15.28 -3.67 -30.53
N ILE A 851 -15.09 -2.35 -30.52
CA ILE A 851 -14.09 -1.69 -31.37
C ILE A 851 -12.69 -2.24 -31.07
N ASN A 852 -12.32 -2.31 -29.79
CA ASN A 852 -11.01 -2.79 -29.37
C ASN A 852 -10.77 -4.27 -29.73
N GLU A 853 -11.76 -5.14 -29.49
CA GLU A 853 -11.69 -6.57 -29.85
C GLU A 853 -11.64 -6.76 -31.37
N PHE A 854 -12.37 -5.94 -32.13
CA PHE A 854 -12.29 -5.95 -33.59
C PHE A 854 -10.88 -5.58 -34.09
N VAL A 855 -10.27 -4.55 -33.50
CA VAL A 855 -8.90 -4.13 -33.81
C VAL A 855 -7.88 -5.21 -33.42
N LYS A 856 -8.00 -5.82 -32.23
CA LYS A 856 -7.14 -6.93 -31.79
C LYS A 856 -7.24 -8.11 -32.77
N ARG A 857 -8.46 -8.50 -33.14
CA ARG A 857 -8.71 -9.58 -34.11
C ARG A 857 -8.08 -9.27 -35.46
N ALA A 858 -8.21 -8.04 -35.96
CA ALA A 858 -7.59 -7.62 -37.21
C ALA A 858 -6.06 -7.73 -37.18
N ARG A 859 -5.42 -7.33 -36.08
CA ARG A 859 -3.97 -7.51 -35.89
C ARG A 859 -3.58 -8.98 -35.83
N ALA A 860 -4.30 -9.78 -35.04
CA ALA A 860 -4.05 -11.22 -34.93
C ALA A 860 -4.18 -11.93 -36.29
N ALA A 861 -5.22 -11.62 -37.07
CA ALA A 861 -5.40 -12.17 -38.41
C ALA A 861 -4.28 -11.75 -39.38
N LYS A 862 -3.78 -10.52 -39.28
CA LYS A 862 -2.63 -10.04 -40.06
C LYS A 862 -1.34 -10.80 -39.72
N ILE A 863 -1.07 -10.98 -38.44
CA ILE A 863 0.11 -11.73 -37.96
C ILE A 863 0.01 -13.20 -38.37
N HIS A 864 -1.17 -13.81 -38.19
CA HIS A 864 -1.45 -15.17 -38.65
C HIS A 864 -1.17 -15.33 -40.15
N ALA A 865 -1.63 -14.38 -40.98
CA ALA A 865 -1.36 -14.40 -42.41
C ALA A 865 0.15 -14.33 -42.73
N TYR A 866 0.93 -13.53 -41.98
CA TYR A 866 2.39 -13.49 -42.12
C TYR A 866 3.05 -14.81 -41.72
N ILE A 867 2.64 -15.42 -40.60
CA ILE A 867 3.16 -16.71 -40.13
C ILE A 867 2.90 -17.79 -41.18
N ILE A 868 1.65 -17.97 -41.60
CA ILE A 868 1.28 -18.98 -42.60
C ILE A 868 2.02 -18.77 -43.92
N SER A 869 2.15 -17.52 -44.36
CA SER A 869 2.89 -17.17 -45.58
C SER A 869 4.40 -17.43 -45.46
N HIS A 870 4.98 -17.18 -44.28
CA HIS A 870 6.39 -17.45 -43.99
C HIS A 870 6.67 -18.96 -44.00
N LEU A 871 5.83 -19.75 -43.33
CA LEU A 871 5.91 -21.20 -43.37
C LEU A 871 5.79 -21.73 -44.81
N ARG A 872 4.92 -21.14 -45.63
CA ARG A 872 4.82 -21.48 -47.06
C ARG A 872 6.09 -21.14 -47.85
N LYS A 873 6.74 -20.02 -47.53
CA LYS A 873 7.96 -19.51 -48.19
C LYS A 873 9.18 -20.38 -47.90
N GLU A 874 9.29 -20.92 -46.68
CA GLU A 874 10.39 -21.80 -46.25
C GLU A 874 10.27 -23.25 -46.77
N MET A 875 9.14 -23.63 -47.38
CA MET A 875 8.96 -24.98 -47.92
C MET A 875 9.75 -25.21 -49.22
N PRO A 876 10.46 -26.35 -49.35
CA PRO A 876 11.24 -26.68 -50.54
C PRO A 876 10.33 -27.08 -51.72
N ALA A 877 10.72 -26.70 -52.94
CA ALA A 877 9.88 -26.89 -54.13
C ALA A 877 9.64 -28.38 -54.50
N MET A 878 10.64 -29.26 -54.32
CA MET A 878 10.58 -30.64 -54.88
C MET A 878 10.92 -31.78 -53.90
N ILE A 879 11.99 -31.70 -53.09
CA ILE A 879 12.47 -32.83 -52.26
C ILE A 879 12.62 -32.39 -50.80
N GLY A 880 12.31 -33.29 -49.85
CA GLY A 880 12.53 -33.06 -48.41
C GLY A 880 11.40 -32.36 -47.66
N LYS A 881 10.23 -32.18 -48.28
CA LYS A 881 9.07 -31.43 -47.75
C LYS A 881 8.63 -31.85 -46.35
N ALA A 882 8.48 -33.16 -46.11
CA ALA A 882 8.09 -33.67 -44.80
C ALA A 882 9.14 -33.37 -43.71
N LYS A 883 10.43 -33.53 -44.04
CA LYS A 883 11.53 -33.22 -43.12
C LYS A 883 11.61 -31.72 -42.80
N THR A 884 11.44 -30.86 -43.80
CA THR A 884 11.43 -29.41 -43.59
C THR A 884 10.20 -28.96 -42.81
N GLN A 885 9.02 -29.50 -43.09
CA GLN A 885 7.80 -29.19 -42.33
C GLN A 885 7.97 -29.56 -40.86
N GLN A 886 8.48 -30.76 -40.56
CA GLN A 886 8.73 -31.17 -39.18
C GLN A 886 9.73 -30.22 -38.49
N ARG A 887 10.83 -29.87 -39.17
CA ARG A 887 11.80 -28.89 -38.65
C ARG A 887 11.15 -27.53 -38.34
N LEU A 888 10.29 -27.03 -39.23
CA LEU A 888 9.58 -25.75 -39.02
C LEU A 888 8.58 -25.81 -37.87
N ILE A 889 7.96 -26.97 -37.62
CA ILE A 889 7.05 -27.22 -36.48
C ILE A 889 7.85 -27.29 -35.17
N ASP A 890 9.00 -27.97 -35.18
CA ASP A 890 9.87 -28.10 -34.02
C ASP A 890 10.47 -26.73 -33.63
N GLU A 891 10.97 -25.97 -34.61
CA GLU A 891 11.59 -24.64 -34.44
C GLU A 891 10.57 -23.47 -34.51
N LEU A 892 9.28 -23.73 -34.32
CA LEU A 892 8.20 -22.74 -34.56
C LEU A 892 8.38 -21.42 -33.80
N GLU A 893 8.88 -21.46 -32.56
CA GLU A 893 9.17 -20.27 -31.75
C GLU A 893 10.24 -19.37 -32.43
N ASN A 894 11.28 -19.98 -32.99
CA ASN A 894 12.31 -19.26 -33.74
C ASN A 894 11.74 -18.69 -35.05
N GLU A 895 10.84 -19.42 -35.72
CA GLU A 895 10.16 -18.92 -36.91
C GLU A 895 9.25 -17.72 -36.60
N PHE A 896 8.52 -17.74 -35.47
CA PHE A 896 7.78 -16.57 -34.99
C PHE A 896 8.71 -15.38 -34.76
N GLY A 897 9.86 -15.60 -34.13
CA GLY A 897 10.88 -14.56 -33.93
C GLY A 897 11.51 -14.01 -35.22
N LYS A 898 11.51 -14.78 -36.32
CA LYS A 898 11.91 -14.28 -37.65
C LYS A 898 10.83 -13.39 -38.24
N VAL A 899 9.58 -13.85 -38.25
CA VAL A 899 8.42 -13.08 -38.75
C VAL A 899 8.30 -11.76 -37.98
N GLN A 900 8.49 -11.80 -36.66
CA GLN A 900 8.47 -10.62 -35.80
C GLN A 900 9.49 -9.57 -36.24
N ARG A 901 10.74 -9.98 -36.53
CA ARG A 901 11.81 -9.09 -36.96
C ARG A 901 11.66 -8.60 -38.39
N GLU A 902 11.23 -9.47 -39.31
CA GLU A 902 11.03 -9.11 -40.72
C GLU A 902 9.94 -8.04 -40.88
N PHE A 903 8.83 -8.19 -40.17
CA PHE A 903 7.65 -7.31 -40.31
C PHE A 903 7.48 -6.29 -39.16
N HIS A 904 8.43 -6.21 -38.22
CA HIS A 904 8.45 -5.27 -37.09
C HIS A 904 7.17 -5.35 -36.23
N LEU A 905 6.80 -6.56 -35.85
CA LEU A 905 5.55 -6.85 -35.14
C LEU A 905 5.80 -6.91 -33.61
N PRO A 906 4.83 -6.48 -32.79
CA PRO A 906 4.94 -6.62 -31.34
C PRO A 906 4.81 -8.09 -30.92
N ALA A 907 5.68 -8.55 -30.01
CA ALA A 907 5.67 -9.93 -29.52
C ALA A 907 4.34 -10.34 -28.88
N GLY A 908 3.67 -9.41 -28.17
CA GLY A 908 2.43 -9.67 -27.47
C GLY A 908 1.21 -9.95 -28.35
N ASP A 909 1.28 -9.69 -29.66
CA ASP A 909 0.18 -9.98 -30.59
C ASP A 909 0.35 -11.37 -31.27
N PHE A 910 1.42 -12.12 -30.98
CA PHE A 910 1.62 -13.48 -31.51
C PHE A 910 0.80 -14.54 -30.75
N PRO A 911 0.32 -15.59 -31.44
CA PRO A 911 -0.43 -16.67 -30.81
C PRO A 911 0.47 -17.55 -29.92
N ASN A 912 -0.14 -18.31 -29.01
CA ASN A 912 0.57 -19.32 -28.22
C ASN A 912 1.18 -20.39 -29.15
N VAL A 913 2.48 -20.66 -28.98
CA VAL A 913 3.27 -21.51 -29.89
C VAL A 913 2.81 -22.96 -29.83
N GLU A 914 2.51 -23.48 -28.64
CA GLU A 914 2.13 -24.88 -28.42
C GLU A 914 0.80 -25.20 -29.08
N HIS A 915 -0.22 -24.37 -28.84
CA HIS A 915 -1.53 -24.52 -29.46
C HIS A 915 -1.44 -24.40 -30.99
N PHE A 916 -0.66 -23.43 -31.48
CA PHE A 916 -0.46 -23.26 -32.92
C PHE A 916 0.25 -24.46 -33.55
N ARG A 917 1.24 -25.04 -32.85
CA ARG A 917 1.98 -26.24 -33.28
C ARG A 917 1.07 -27.45 -33.40
N GLU A 918 0.18 -27.66 -32.44
CA GLU A 918 -0.80 -28.76 -32.46
C GLU A 918 -1.70 -28.69 -33.70
N VAL A 919 -2.29 -27.52 -33.96
CA VAL A 919 -3.16 -27.31 -35.12
C VAL A 919 -2.37 -27.44 -36.43
N LEU A 920 -1.15 -26.90 -36.50
CA LEU A 920 -0.27 -27.00 -37.68
C LEU A 920 0.03 -28.45 -38.08
N GLY A 921 0.07 -29.39 -37.12
CA GLY A 921 0.30 -30.81 -37.39
C GLY A 921 -0.74 -31.43 -38.33
N GLY A 922 -1.96 -30.88 -38.38
CA GLY A 922 -3.02 -31.30 -39.29
C GLY A 922 -2.92 -30.75 -40.72
N TYR A 923 -1.97 -29.85 -41.00
CA TYR A 923 -1.86 -29.15 -42.28
C TYR A 923 -0.61 -29.53 -43.06
N SER A 924 -0.69 -29.40 -44.39
CA SER A 924 0.49 -29.48 -45.27
C SER A 924 0.92 -28.08 -45.66
N PHE A 925 2.14 -27.70 -45.30
CA PHE A 925 2.59 -26.30 -45.47
C PHE A 925 2.73 -25.91 -46.94
N ASP A 926 2.84 -26.89 -47.84
CA ASP A 926 2.84 -26.66 -49.28
C ASP A 926 1.48 -26.19 -49.83
N ARG A 927 0.40 -26.45 -49.11
CA ARG A 927 -0.95 -26.06 -49.53
C ARG A 927 -1.33 -24.68 -49.01
N PHE A 928 -0.52 -24.10 -48.14
CA PHE A 928 -0.75 -22.74 -47.67
C PHE A 928 -0.65 -21.72 -48.81
N GLU A 929 -1.48 -20.70 -48.70
CA GLU A 929 -1.48 -19.56 -49.59
C GLU A 929 -0.20 -18.74 -49.39
N LYS A 930 0.34 -18.21 -50.49
CA LYS A 930 1.44 -17.23 -50.42
C LYS A 930 0.90 -15.90 -49.90
N LEU A 931 1.78 -15.04 -49.41
CA LEU A 931 1.39 -13.71 -48.95
C LEU A 931 0.71 -12.93 -50.09
N LYS A 932 -0.46 -12.37 -49.83
CA LYS A 932 -1.25 -11.52 -50.74
C LYS A 932 -1.16 -10.07 -50.25
N PRO A 933 -0.23 -9.25 -50.78
CA PRO A 933 0.03 -7.92 -50.25
C PRO A 933 -1.20 -7.00 -50.26
N LYS A 934 -2.08 -7.17 -51.26
CA LYS A 934 -3.32 -6.41 -51.36
C LYS A 934 -4.25 -6.62 -50.15
N MET A 935 -4.43 -7.86 -49.68
CA MET A 935 -5.31 -8.14 -48.55
C MET A 935 -4.73 -7.60 -47.24
N ILE A 936 -3.41 -7.64 -47.09
CA ILE A 936 -2.71 -7.01 -45.96
C ILE A 936 -2.89 -5.50 -45.99
N GLN A 937 -2.67 -4.87 -47.16
CA GLN A 937 -2.87 -3.43 -47.32
C GLN A 937 -4.32 -3.02 -47.05
N ASP A 938 -5.31 -3.81 -47.48
CA ASP A 938 -6.72 -3.53 -47.20
C ASP A 938 -6.99 -3.48 -45.68
N VAL A 939 -6.39 -4.38 -44.90
CA VAL A 939 -6.47 -4.41 -43.43
C VAL A 939 -5.66 -3.29 -42.77
N ASP A 940 -4.48 -2.94 -43.29
CA ASP A 940 -3.69 -1.81 -42.80
C ASP A 940 -4.43 -0.48 -43.05
N ASP A 941 -5.06 -0.31 -44.22
CA ASP A 941 -5.89 0.85 -44.53
C ASP A 941 -7.13 0.91 -43.62
N MET A 942 -7.70 -0.25 -43.29
CA MET A 942 -8.82 -0.35 -42.34
C MET A 942 -8.43 0.15 -40.96
N LEU A 943 -7.28 -0.31 -40.45
CA LEU A 943 -6.77 0.05 -39.13
C LEU A 943 -6.28 1.50 -39.07
N GLY A 944 -5.61 1.98 -40.13
CA GLY A 944 -4.98 3.29 -40.18
C GLY A 944 -5.91 4.45 -40.57
N TYR A 945 -6.96 4.18 -41.35
CA TYR A 945 -7.83 5.23 -41.90
C TYR A 945 -9.32 4.96 -41.69
N ASP A 946 -9.83 3.79 -42.07
CA ASP A 946 -11.29 3.57 -42.08
C ASP A 946 -11.90 3.54 -40.67
N ILE A 947 -11.26 2.85 -39.71
CA ILE A 947 -11.74 2.82 -38.32
C ILE A 947 -11.65 4.21 -37.68
N PRO A 948 -10.52 4.95 -37.74
CA PRO A 948 -10.47 6.33 -37.26
C PRO A 948 -11.51 7.25 -37.90
N GLU A 949 -11.76 7.13 -39.20
CA GLU A 949 -12.78 7.91 -39.91
C GLU A 949 -14.20 7.54 -39.45
N LEU A 950 -14.47 6.24 -39.25
CA LEU A 950 -15.73 5.76 -38.69
C LEU A 950 -15.99 6.35 -37.29
N LEU A 951 -15.00 6.31 -36.40
CA LEU A 951 -15.11 6.84 -35.04
C LEU A 951 -15.21 8.38 -34.99
N LYS A 952 -14.67 9.07 -36.01
CA LYS A 952 -14.83 10.52 -36.14
C LYS A 952 -16.25 10.91 -36.55
N ASN A 953 -16.87 10.11 -37.43
CA ASN A 953 -18.17 10.43 -38.03
C ASN A 953 -19.35 9.89 -37.20
N PHE A 954 -19.17 8.78 -36.49
CA PHE A 954 -20.19 8.18 -35.64
C PHE A 954 -19.70 8.14 -34.20
N ARG A 955 -20.45 8.77 -33.29
CA ARG A 955 -20.21 8.68 -31.85
C ARG A 955 -20.81 7.40 -31.28
N ASN A 956 -20.34 7.02 -30.10
CA ASN A 956 -20.96 5.95 -29.34
C ASN A 956 -22.43 6.34 -29.11
N PRO A 957 -23.41 5.53 -29.55
CA PRO A 957 -24.83 5.89 -29.45
C PRO A 957 -25.34 5.94 -28.00
N TYR A 958 -24.51 5.49 -27.05
CA TYR A 958 -24.78 5.48 -25.62
C TYR A 958 -24.00 6.56 -24.84
N ASP A 959 -23.36 7.51 -25.53
CA ASP A 959 -22.61 8.63 -24.93
C ASP A 959 -23.47 9.73 -24.30
#